data_AF-A0A1J5I3V8-F1
#
_entry.id   AF-A0A1J5I3V8-F1
#
_cell.length_a   1.000
_cell.length_b   1.000
_cell.length_c   1.000
_cell.angle_alpha   90.00
_cell.angle_beta   90.00
_cell.angle_gamma   90.00
#
_symmetry.space_group_name_H-M   'P 1'
#
loop_
_entity.id
_entity.type
_entity.pdbx_description
1 polymer ?
#
loop_
_entity_poly.entity_id
_entity_poly.type
_entity_poly.pdbx_seq_one_letter_code
_entity_poly.pdbx_strand_id
1 'polypeptide(L)'
;MPRKGWNPVAKKKIKKIRREIDRLYQNGRYWEWLQRIQAEQIADQYPRELDQAWKSLTRKALRLPAGLEEFRARVSDQLNPPKLPDFDFLMALKRLCDGDDSALRDLATIKGLSPAAAILRDRARGWGVGIWDRNRLSKLLKPFAEQPESVTQRHFEQLGMAVGQSELAVRVKQLGTELPAFRRLNQRPTVRRGWNAISPTQLKRMDRAVVKASTGLPEALRRLLLLPFCVQVSALLRRFAPERKTDDLAALVAGFPFLFPLVAGDRAEELTDRLMAFNAGATTGLDPQDLKRRIESSSLEDNLLLLNRMRAALQEKPTRQGGPLSGLFDFLEGPDEDLKTRARLFRSLYDKLIAQIAARSKDLPSRENKELRRVMEPIVIGDLPLLFDDASDGGRLARLLDRLFTAGCAGKRLALLTLLVARRERLSSLVAAAEQVLDQSSPVDPSDIRWLTEEFDLLYFPRLRVLIPLLDRFRADPSLLTYLIGNIHSMIDEILVTNAMAGRKGLLSFLGGFGTGERREDFRIVRLELEALKEYPELDRLRTLVACFATGRYTKEGFLGWLAYLRSQSDWPEMLPAELRRLFHRRDNVDEGPLSFGIALGCLDEQISALLGFIKQHSADFQTMDLAAIQELIRLLTANEQFIRDQTILLIRIGNILEQRLQAGEAEAATVQKVLLPLIKKPAEARPKGRKSRRSRR
;
A
#
# COMPACT_ATOMS: atom_id res chain seq x y z
N MET A 1 -11.84 -91.94 10.82
CA MET A 1 -11.41 -90.63 11.36
C MET A 1 -11.06 -89.68 10.23
N PRO A 2 -11.80 -88.58 9.99
CA PRO A 2 -11.34 -87.50 9.12
C PRO A 2 -10.80 -86.31 9.95
N ARG A 3 -9.59 -85.83 9.61
CA ARG A 3 -9.00 -84.60 10.16
C ARG A 3 -9.57 -83.38 9.43
N LYS A 4 -10.08 -82.42 10.21
CA LYS A 4 -10.76 -81.18 9.79
C LYS A 4 -9.87 -80.25 8.95
N GLY A 5 -10.48 -79.68 7.93
CA GLY A 5 -9.90 -78.76 6.96
C GLY A 5 -9.39 -77.43 7.54
N TRP A 6 -8.30 -76.96 6.93
CA TRP A 6 -7.51 -75.79 7.30
C TRP A 6 -7.77 -74.71 6.23
N ASN A 7 -8.44 -73.59 6.57
CA ASN A 7 -8.76 -72.52 5.60
C ASN A 7 -7.88 -71.26 5.82
N PRO A 8 -6.91 -70.94 4.95
CA PRO A 8 -5.94 -69.85 5.13
C PRO A 8 -6.52 -68.43 5.04
N VAL A 9 -7.65 -68.26 4.34
CA VAL A 9 -8.26 -66.93 4.07
C VAL A 9 -8.87 -66.33 5.34
N ALA A 10 -9.49 -67.16 6.18
CA ALA A 10 -10.05 -66.74 7.47
C ALA A 10 -8.97 -66.22 8.43
N LYS A 11 -7.79 -66.85 8.47
CA LYS A 11 -6.67 -66.43 9.33
C LYS A 11 -6.11 -65.04 8.96
N LYS A 12 -5.99 -64.72 7.67
CA LYS A 12 -5.51 -63.39 7.21
C LYS A 12 -6.48 -62.28 7.60
N LYS A 13 -7.79 -62.51 7.46
CA LYS A 13 -8.84 -61.53 7.83
C LYS A 13 -8.83 -61.25 9.35
N ILE A 14 -8.75 -62.30 10.17
CA ILE A 14 -8.67 -62.19 11.64
C ILE A 14 -7.39 -61.44 12.07
N LYS A 15 -6.24 -61.71 11.44
CA LYS A 15 -4.98 -61.00 11.75
C LYS A 15 -5.05 -59.51 11.40
N LYS A 16 -5.75 -59.14 10.31
CA LYS A 16 -5.94 -57.74 9.92
C LYS A 16 -6.84 -57.01 10.91
N ILE A 17 -7.94 -57.63 11.33
CA ILE A 17 -8.88 -57.07 12.31
C ILE A 17 -8.19 -56.84 13.67
N ARG A 18 -7.40 -57.82 14.16
CA ARG A 18 -6.64 -57.66 15.42
C ARG A 18 -5.65 -56.49 15.36
N ARG A 19 -4.87 -56.36 14.28
CA ARG A 19 -3.95 -55.22 14.10
C ARG A 19 -4.66 -53.87 14.09
N GLU A 20 -5.85 -53.81 13.52
CA GLU A 20 -6.67 -52.59 13.48
C GLU A 20 -7.19 -52.22 14.88
N ILE A 21 -7.68 -53.21 15.62
CA ILE A 21 -8.09 -53.06 17.03
C ILE A 21 -6.91 -52.57 17.89
N ASP A 22 -5.75 -53.21 17.78
CA ASP A 22 -4.56 -52.79 18.53
C ASP A 22 -4.15 -51.35 18.20
N ARG A 23 -4.24 -50.97 16.91
CA ARG A 23 -3.93 -49.61 16.45
C ARG A 23 -4.92 -48.56 16.99
N LEU A 24 -6.22 -48.88 17.03
CA LEU A 24 -7.23 -47.97 17.60
C LEU A 24 -6.97 -47.71 19.09
N TYR A 25 -6.61 -48.76 19.84
CA TYR A 25 -6.26 -48.65 21.25
C TYR A 25 -5.01 -47.80 21.47
N GLN A 26 -3.92 -48.09 20.74
CA GLN A 26 -2.65 -47.35 20.84
C GLN A 26 -2.79 -45.86 20.51
N ASN A 27 -3.69 -45.51 19.60
CA ASN A 27 -3.98 -44.13 19.22
C ASN A 27 -4.98 -43.43 20.16
N GLY A 28 -5.42 -44.08 21.24
CA GLY A 28 -6.39 -43.52 22.19
C GLY A 28 -7.81 -43.33 21.63
N ARG A 29 -8.15 -44.00 20.51
CA ARG A 29 -9.48 -43.94 19.89
C ARG A 29 -10.43 -44.92 20.56
N TYR A 30 -10.68 -44.70 21.85
CA TYR A 30 -11.35 -45.66 22.72
C TYR A 30 -12.82 -45.94 22.35
N TRP A 31 -13.55 -44.96 21.80
CA TRP A 31 -14.93 -45.17 21.36
C TRP A 31 -14.99 -46.12 20.16
N GLU A 32 -14.18 -45.85 19.13
CA GLU A 32 -14.10 -46.70 17.94
C GLU A 32 -13.56 -48.08 18.28
N TRP A 33 -12.63 -48.15 19.22
CA TRP A 33 -12.10 -49.40 19.74
C TRP A 33 -13.19 -50.23 20.43
N LEU A 34 -13.96 -49.65 21.36
CA LEU A 34 -15.07 -50.31 22.06
C LEU A 34 -16.13 -50.84 21.08
N GLN A 35 -16.54 -50.03 20.10
CA GLN A 35 -17.48 -50.45 19.07
C GLN A 35 -16.94 -51.64 18.27
N ARG A 36 -15.64 -51.64 17.94
CA ARG A 36 -15.03 -52.68 17.11
C ARG A 36 -14.87 -54.01 17.85
N ILE A 37 -14.43 -54.00 19.10
CA ILE A 37 -14.30 -55.25 19.88
C ILE A 37 -15.67 -55.88 20.20
N GLN A 38 -16.70 -55.06 20.34
CA GLN A 38 -18.08 -55.48 20.59
C GLN A 38 -18.70 -56.07 19.32
N ALA A 39 -18.56 -55.39 18.17
CA ALA A 39 -19.05 -55.87 16.87
C ALA A 39 -18.43 -57.20 16.45
N GLU A 40 -17.17 -57.43 16.79
CA GLU A 40 -16.44 -58.68 16.50
C GLU A 40 -16.60 -59.74 17.61
N GLN A 41 -17.37 -59.46 18.67
CA GLN A 41 -17.64 -60.36 19.80
C GLN A 41 -16.38 -60.92 20.50
N ILE A 42 -15.37 -60.08 20.66
CA ILE A 42 -14.07 -60.45 21.26
C ILE A 42 -13.73 -59.65 22.52
N ALA A 43 -14.70 -58.98 23.13
CA ALA A 43 -14.50 -58.19 24.35
C ALA A 43 -13.85 -59.01 25.49
N ASP A 44 -14.21 -60.29 25.63
CA ASP A 44 -13.66 -61.19 26.66
C ASP A 44 -12.15 -61.47 26.49
N GLN A 45 -11.58 -61.20 25.31
CA GLN A 45 -10.15 -61.34 25.05
C GLN A 45 -9.33 -60.15 25.57
N TYR A 46 -9.98 -59.03 25.91
CA TYR A 46 -9.32 -57.75 26.27
C TYR A 46 -9.88 -57.14 27.58
N PRO A 47 -9.97 -57.89 28.70
CA PRO A 47 -10.65 -57.41 29.90
C PRO A 47 -9.96 -56.21 30.56
N ARG A 48 -8.61 -56.12 30.49
CA ARG A 48 -7.85 -55.02 31.10
C ARG A 48 -7.95 -53.74 30.29
N GLU A 49 -7.82 -53.86 28.97
CA GLU A 49 -7.93 -52.78 28.01
C GLU A 49 -9.35 -52.21 28.00
N LEU A 50 -10.36 -53.06 28.17
CA LEU A 50 -11.76 -52.66 28.26
C LEU A 50 -12.02 -51.79 29.51
N ASP A 51 -11.53 -52.21 30.68
CA ASP A 51 -11.60 -51.41 31.90
C ASP A 51 -10.84 -50.07 31.76
N GLN A 52 -9.65 -50.09 31.15
CA GLN A 52 -8.85 -48.88 30.93
C GLN A 52 -9.48 -47.90 29.93
N ALA A 53 -10.08 -48.40 28.84
CA ALA A 53 -10.80 -47.60 27.86
C ALA A 53 -11.99 -46.90 28.53
N TRP A 54 -12.81 -47.65 29.28
CA TRP A 54 -13.94 -47.08 30.00
C TRP A 54 -13.53 -46.06 31.06
N LYS A 55 -12.50 -46.34 31.87
CA LYS A 55 -11.94 -45.37 32.84
C LYS A 55 -11.44 -44.09 32.17
N SER A 56 -10.82 -44.22 31.01
CA SER A 56 -10.34 -43.07 30.22
C SER A 56 -11.51 -42.22 29.72
N LEU A 57 -12.56 -42.85 29.19
CA LEU A 57 -13.74 -42.18 28.67
C LEU A 57 -14.56 -41.49 29.77
N THR A 58 -14.82 -42.17 30.90
CA THR A 58 -15.56 -41.59 32.03
C THR A 58 -14.80 -40.42 32.66
N ARG A 59 -13.47 -40.56 32.84
CA ARG A 59 -12.63 -39.45 33.33
C ARG A 59 -12.63 -38.25 32.39
N LYS A 60 -12.57 -38.48 31.07
CA LYS A 60 -12.65 -37.41 30.06
C LYS A 60 -14.00 -36.69 30.15
N ALA A 61 -15.10 -37.45 30.26
CA ALA A 61 -16.45 -36.90 30.37
C ALA A 61 -16.66 -36.06 31.64
N LEU A 62 -16.09 -36.48 32.77
CA LEU A 62 -16.19 -35.74 34.04
C LEU A 62 -15.30 -34.49 34.09
N ARG A 63 -14.24 -34.42 33.27
CA ARG A 63 -13.25 -33.32 33.32
C ARG A 63 -13.52 -32.21 32.30
N LEU A 64 -14.10 -32.52 31.15
CA LEU A 64 -14.23 -31.59 30.02
C LEU A 64 -15.68 -31.54 29.52
N PRO A 65 -16.26 -30.34 29.28
CA PRO A 65 -17.61 -30.21 28.71
C PRO A 65 -17.79 -30.94 27.38
N ALA A 66 -16.81 -30.82 26.48
CA ALA A 66 -16.81 -31.54 25.21
C ALA A 66 -16.74 -33.07 25.39
N GLY A 67 -16.08 -33.55 26.45
CA GLY A 67 -16.05 -34.97 26.78
C GLY A 67 -17.41 -35.50 27.24
N LEU A 68 -18.18 -34.69 27.98
CA LEU A 68 -19.53 -35.05 28.42
C LEU A 68 -20.49 -35.14 27.22
N GLU A 69 -20.44 -34.17 26.31
CA GLU A 69 -21.23 -34.19 25.07
C GLU A 69 -20.87 -35.37 24.18
N GLU A 70 -19.57 -35.65 23.99
CA GLU A 70 -19.10 -36.83 23.25
C GLU A 70 -19.60 -38.13 23.88
N PHE A 71 -19.57 -38.23 25.21
CA PHE A 71 -20.10 -39.38 25.94
C PHE A 71 -21.60 -39.55 25.71
N ARG A 72 -22.39 -38.48 25.87
CA ARG A 72 -23.84 -38.51 25.66
C ARG A 72 -24.23 -38.94 24.24
N ALA A 73 -23.47 -38.50 23.25
CA ALA A 73 -23.73 -38.80 21.85
C ALA A 73 -23.31 -40.22 21.44
N ARG A 74 -22.24 -40.76 22.03
CA ARG A 74 -21.64 -42.05 21.60
C ARG A 74 -21.99 -43.24 22.49
N VAL A 75 -22.38 -43.01 23.75
CA VAL A 75 -22.80 -44.10 24.63
C VAL A 75 -24.12 -44.68 24.12
N SER A 76 -24.12 -45.98 23.85
CA SER A 76 -25.26 -46.71 23.30
C SER A 76 -25.52 -47.98 24.10
N ASP A 77 -26.77 -48.41 24.16
CA ASP A 77 -27.17 -49.65 24.84
C ASP A 77 -26.54 -50.91 24.23
N GLN A 78 -25.97 -50.81 23.03
CA GLN A 78 -25.26 -51.89 22.35
C GLN A 78 -23.83 -52.13 22.88
N LEU A 79 -23.29 -51.23 23.71
CA LEU A 79 -21.97 -51.38 24.32
C LEU A 79 -22.09 -52.05 25.70
N ASN A 80 -21.15 -52.92 26.03
CA ASN A 80 -21.11 -53.55 27.36
C ASN A 80 -20.76 -52.51 28.43
N PRO A 81 -21.67 -52.20 29.37
CA PRO A 81 -21.43 -51.17 30.36
C PRO A 81 -20.38 -51.62 31.38
N PRO A 82 -19.46 -50.73 31.79
CA PRO A 82 -18.50 -51.05 32.82
C PRO A 82 -19.16 -50.99 34.21
N LYS A 83 -18.67 -51.81 35.15
CA LYS A 83 -19.07 -51.71 36.57
C LYS A 83 -18.31 -50.59 37.27
N LEU A 84 -18.55 -49.35 36.86
CA LEU A 84 -17.88 -48.15 37.40
C LEU A 84 -18.93 -47.15 37.93
N PRO A 85 -18.86 -46.72 39.21
CA PRO A 85 -19.80 -45.74 39.76
C PRO A 85 -19.85 -44.42 38.96
N ASP A 86 -18.71 -43.98 38.43
CA ASP A 86 -18.61 -42.80 37.58
C ASP A 86 -19.36 -42.97 36.25
N PHE A 87 -19.44 -44.19 35.70
CA PHE A 87 -20.24 -44.48 34.52
C PHE A 87 -21.73 -44.41 34.83
N ASP A 88 -22.17 -45.03 35.93
CA ASP A 88 -23.56 -44.98 36.38
C ASP A 88 -24.02 -43.54 36.64
N PHE A 89 -23.12 -42.70 37.19
CA PHE A 89 -23.36 -41.28 37.37
C PHE A 89 -23.53 -40.54 36.06
N LEU A 90 -22.68 -40.78 35.06
CA LEU A 90 -22.80 -40.17 33.74
C LEU A 90 -24.07 -40.65 33.00
N MET A 91 -24.48 -41.90 33.17
CA MET A 91 -25.73 -42.42 32.61
C MET A 91 -26.96 -41.79 33.27
N ALA A 92 -26.95 -41.60 34.58
CA ALA A 92 -28.01 -40.89 35.28
C ALA A 92 -28.06 -39.40 34.90
N LEU A 93 -26.90 -38.75 34.69
CA LEU A 93 -26.84 -37.40 34.11
C LEU A 93 -27.41 -37.36 32.70
N LYS A 94 -27.10 -38.34 31.84
CA LYS A 94 -27.67 -38.45 30.49
C LYS A 94 -29.21 -38.55 30.56
N ARG A 95 -29.75 -39.45 31.41
CA ARG A 95 -31.20 -39.59 31.62
C ARG A 95 -31.84 -38.28 32.09
N LEU A 96 -31.20 -37.56 33.00
CA LEU A 96 -31.66 -36.26 33.45
C LEU A 96 -31.72 -35.24 32.30
N CYS A 97 -30.67 -35.17 31.48
CA CYS A 97 -30.66 -34.34 30.28
C CYS A 97 -31.74 -34.75 29.26
N ASP A 98 -32.06 -36.04 29.18
CA ASP A 98 -33.02 -36.60 28.22
C ASP A 98 -34.48 -36.42 28.69
N GLY A 99 -34.74 -35.99 29.93
CA GLY A 99 -36.11 -35.74 30.38
C GLY A 99 -36.56 -36.47 31.63
N ASP A 100 -35.73 -37.35 32.16
CA ASP A 100 -36.11 -38.21 33.26
C ASP A 100 -35.75 -37.59 34.60
N ASP A 101 -36.69 -36.84 35.18
CA ASP A 101 -36.51 -36.20 36.49
C ASP A 101 -36.35 -37.22 37.63
N SER A 102 -36.71 -38.50 37.42
CA SER A 102 -36.44 -39.56 38.41
C SER A 102 -34.94 -39.83 38.58
N ALA A 103 -34.14 -39.53 37.55
CA ALA A 103 -32.70 -39.68 37.58
C ALA A 103 -32.00 -38.79 38.63
N LEU A 104 -32.63 -37.72 39.11
CA LEU A 104 -32.11 -36.92 40.24
C LEU A 104 -32.02 -37.75 41.53
N ARG A 105 -32.97 -38.68 41.75
CA ARG A 105 -32.93 -39.59 42.89
C ARG A 105 -31.81 -40.61 42.71
N ASP A 106 -31.69 -41.16 41.50
CA ASP A 106 -30.63 -42.11 41.14
C ASP A 106 -29.25 -41.47 41.41
N LEU A 107 -29.01 -40.26 40.89
CA LEU A 107 -27.78 -39.48 41.12
C LEU A 107 -27.44 -39.32 42.60
N ALA A 108 -28.45 -39.11 43.46
CA ALA A 108 -28.25 -38.94 44.89
C ALA A 108 -27.84 -40.24 45.60
N THR A 109 -28.18 -41.41 45.06
CA THR A 109 -27.93 -42.71 45.71
C THR A 109 -26.59 -43.35 45.34
N ILE A 110 -25.94 -42.91 44.25
CA ILE A 110 -24.69 -43.50 43.77
C ILE A 110 -23.55 -43.24 44.78
N LYS A 111 -22.90 -44.33 45.21
CA LYS A 111 -21.75 -44.36 46.14
C LYS A 111 -20.46 -44.74 45.40
N GLY A 112 -19.31 -44.37 45.95
CA GLY A 112 -18.00 -44.73 45.39
C GLY A 112 -17.56 -43.89 44.19
N LEU A 113 -18.08 -42.67 44.05
CA LEU A 113 -17.71 -41.73 42.98
C LEU A 113 -16.29 -41.19 43.15
N SER A 114 -15.64 -40.87 42.04
CA SER A 114 -14.41 -40.09 42.05
C SER A 114 -14.65 -38.68 42.62
N PRO A 115 -13.61 -37.98 43.12
CA PRO A 115 -13.76 -36.64 43.69
C PRO A 115 -14.44 -35.64 42.74
N ALA A 116 -14.15 -35.72 41.45
CA ALA A 116 -14.78 -34.86 40.43
C ALA A 116 -16.29 -35.15 40.30
N ALA A 117 -16.67 -36.42 40.20
CA ALA A 117 -18.08 -36.83 40.14
C ALA A 117 -18.82 -36.53 41.45
N ALA A 118 -18.17 -36.66 42.61
CA ALA A 118 -18.75 -36.32 43.91
C ALA A 118 -19.10 -34.82 44.01
N ILE A 119 -18.19 -33.92 43.59
CA ILE A 119 -18.46 -32.47 43.54
C ILE A 119 -19.64 -32.16 42.62
N LEU A 120 -19.70 -32.79 41.44
CA LEU A 120 -20.81 -32.60 40.50
C LEU A 120 -22.14 -33.14 41.07
N ARG A 121 -22.12 -34.31 41.72
CA ARG A 121 -23.29 -34.86 42.40
C ARG A 121 -23.79 -33.93 43.49
N ASP A 122 -22.91 -33.37 44.31
CA ASP A 122 -23.32 -32.50 45.41
C ASP A 122 -23.88 -31.16 44.87
N ARG A 123 -23.36 -30.65 43.74
CA ARG A 123 -23.99 -29.54 42.99
C ARG A 123 -25.37 -29.93 42.44
N ALA A 124 -25.50 -31.12 41.86
CA ALA A 124 -26.77 -31.62 41.32
C ALA A 124 -27.81 -31.87 42.42
N ARG A 125 -27.41 -32.28 43.63
CA ARG A 125 -28.29 -32.37 44.80
C ARG A 125 -28.86 -31.01 45.21
N GLY A 126 -28.08 -29.94 45.02
CA GLY A 126 -28.55 -28.57 45.19
C GLY A 126 -29.59 -28.12 44.14
N TRP A 127 -29.81 -28.90 43.07
CA TRP A 127 -30.76 -28.55 42.01
C TRP A 127 -32.21 -28.87 42.33
N GLY A 128 -32.54 -29.48 43.48
CA GLY A 128 -33.91 -29.76 43.92
C GLY A 128 -34.78 -30.52 42.91
N VAL A 129 -35.93 -31.03 43.33
CA VAL A 129 -36.94 -31.50 42.36
C VAL A 129 -37.75 -30.27 41.93
N GLY A 130 -37.74 -29.94 40.64
CA GLY A 130 -38.55 -28.84 40.09
C GLY A 130 -37.93 -27.43 40.08
N ILE A 131 -36.63 -27.25 40.32
CA ILE A 131 -35.99 -25.92 40.20
C ILE A 131 -36.05 -25.38 38.77
N TRP A 132 -36.01 -26.26 37.78
CA TRP A 132 -36.07 -25.92 36.35
C TRP A 132 -37.40 -26.39 35.79
N ASP A 133 -38.47 -25.66 36.08
CA ASP A 133 -39.78 -25.91 35.47
C ASP A 133 -39.67 -25.76 33.95
N ARG A 134 -39.61 -26.90 33.25
CA ARG A 134 -39.45 -26.97 31.79
C ARG A 134 -40.57 -26.25 31.06
N ASN A 135 -41.80 -26.33 31.57
CA ASN A 135 -42.95 -25.66 30.96
C ASN A 135 -42.83 -24.14 31.12
N ARG A 136 -42.38 -23.66 32.28
CA ARG A 136 -42.11 -22.24 32.51
C ARG A 136 -40.94 -21.74 31.67
N LEU A 137 -39.82 -22.47 31.63
CA LEU A 137 -38.65 -22.09 30.82
C LEU A 137 -39.00 -22.08 29.34
N SER A 138 -39.74 -23.07 28.84
CA SER A 138 -40.24 -23.10 27.46
C SER A 138 -41.10 -21.87 27.16
N LYS A 139 -42.06 -21.53 28.04
CA LYS A 139 -42.88 -20.30 27.89
C LYS A 139 -42.05 -19.02 27.90
N LEU A 140 -41.00 -18.95 28.70
CA LEU A 140 -40.12 -17.77 28.80
C LEU A 140 -39.14 -17.65 27.62
N LEU A 141 -38.71 -18.77 27.03
CA LEU A 141 -37.81 -18.80 25.88
C LEU A 141 -38.56 -18.62 24.55
N LYS A 142 -39.85 -18.97 24.49
CA LYS A 142 -40.69 -18.86 23.29
C LYS A 142 -40.65 -17.46 22.63
N PRO A 143 -40.77 -16.33 23.35
CA PRO A 143 -40.65 -15.00 22.74
C PRO A 143 -39.31 -14.74 22.06
N PHE A 144 -38.20 -15.32 22.54
CA PHE A 144 -36.88 -15.13 21.93
C PHE A 144 -36.79 -15.81 20.56
N ALA A 145 -37.47 -16.94 20.37
CA ALA A 145 -37.51 -17.66 19.11
C ALA A 145 -38.52 -17.05 18.13
N GLU A 146 -39.74 -16.77 18.61
CA GLU A 146 -40.89 -16.44 17.76
C GLU A 146 -41.06 -14.94 17.52
N GLN A 147 -40.70 -14.11 18.48
CA GLN A 147 -40.88 -12.65 18.43
C GLN A 147 -39.67 -11.89 19.03
N PRO A 148 -38.44 -12.13 18.54
CA PRO A 148 -37.23 -11.51 19.08
C PRO A 148 -37.26 -9.97 19.12
N GLU A 149 -38.04 -9.31 18.26
CA GLU A 149 -38.28 -7.86 18.26
C GLU A 149 -39.09 -7.34 19.46
N SER A 150 -39.94 -8.17 20.06
CA SER A 150 -40.78 -7.80 21.21
C SER A 150 -40.06 -8.02 22.55
N VAL A 151 -38.96 -8.76 22.54
CA VAL A 151 -38.15 -9.03 23.73
C VAL A 151 -37.57 -7.75 24.32
N THR A 152 -37.62 -7.67 25.64
CA THR A 152 -37.12 -6.55 26.46
C THR A 152 -36.22 -7.05 27.58
N GLN A 153 -35.51 -6.13 28.26
CA GLN A 153 -34.72 -6.46 29.44
C GLN A 153 -35.51 -7.28 30.48
N ARG A 154 -36.79 -6.98 30.68
CA ARG A 154 -37.67 -7.71 31.62
C ARG A 154 -37.77 -9.21 31.30
N HIS A 155 -37.73 -9.60 30.03
CA HIS A 155 -37.79 -11.01 29.63
C HIS A 155 -36.51 -11.74 30.03
N PHE A 156 -35.34 -11.11 29.87
CA PHE A 156 -34.07 -11.64 30.37
C PHE A 156 -34.05 -11.71 31.90
N GLU A 157 -34.61 -10.72 32.61
CA GLU A 157 -34.72 -10.75 34.07
C GLU A 157 -35.60 -11.91 34.54
N GLN A 158 -36.76 -12.11 33.91
CA GLN A 158 -37.66 -13.23 34.20
C GLN A 158 -37.03 -14.59 33.92
N LEU A 159 -36.31 -14.73 32.80
CA LEU A 159 -35.56 -15.94 32.48
C LEU A 159 -34.44 -16.18 33.49
N GLY A 160 -33.68 -15.14 33.85
CA GLY A 160 -32.64 -15.17 34.87
C GLY A 160 -33.16 -15.56 36.26
N MET A 161 -34.38 -15.11 36.62
CA MET A 161 -35.03 -15.55 37.86
C MET A 161 -35.44 -17.04 37.79
N ALA A 162 -35.90 -17.51 36.63
CA ALA A 162 -36.32 -18.90 36.44
C ALA A 162 -35.16 -19.91 36.50
N VAL A 163 -33.93 -19.49 36.18
CA VAL A 163 -32.72 -20.33 36.26
C VAL A 163 -31.95 -20.16 37.60
N GLY A 164 -32.56 -19.52 38.60
CA GLY A 164 -32.09 -19.48 39.99
C GLY A 164 -30.80 -18.68 40.23
N GLN A 165 -30.00 -19.08 41.24
CA GLN A 165 -28.70 -18.48 41.58
C GLN A 165 -27.53 -19.08 40.77
N SER A 166 -27.79 -19.53 39.55
CA SER A 166 -26.75 -20.12 38.69
C SER A 166 -25.87 -19.03 38.05
N GLU A 167 -24.66 -19.39 37.62
CA GLU A 167 -23.83 -18.52 36.78
C GLU A 167 -24.57 -18.12 35.49
N LEU A 168 -25.43 -19.02 34.97
CA LEU A 168 -26.31 -18.76 33.85
C LEU A 168 -27.22 -17.56 34.10
N ALA A 169 -27.81 -17.44 35.30
CA ALA A 169 -28.68 -16.34 35.66
C ALA A 169 -27.97 -14.98 35.59
N VAL A 170 -26.71 -14.92 36.02
CA VAL A 170 -25.89 -13.71 35.96
C VAL A 170 -25.67 -13.29 34.51
N ARG A 171 -25.28 -14.23 33.65
CA ARG A 171 -25.02 -13.97 32.22
C ARG A 171 -26.29 -13.56 31.46
N VAL A 172 -27.41 -14.24 31.70
CA VAL A 172 -28.70 -13.91 31.09
C VAL A 172 -29.13 -12.49 31.50
N LYS A 173 -29.02 -12.13 32.78
CA LYS A 173 -29.35 -10.77 33.25
C LYS A 173 -28.42 -9.71 32.65
N GLN A 174 -27.12 -10.00 32.56
CA GLN A 174 -26.14 -9.11 31.91
C GLN A 174 -26.45 -8.88 30.42
N LEU A 175 -26.87 -9.90 29.68
CA LEU A 175 -27.36 -9.69 28.32
C LEU A 175 -28.60 -8.78 28.32
N GLY A 176 -29.54 -9.01 29.25
CA GLY A 176 -30.71 -8.16 29.41
C GLY A 176 -30.39 -6.68 29.58
N THR A 177 -29.33 -6.33 30.31
CA THR A 177 -28.93 -4.94 30.55
C THR A 177 -28.34 -4.24 29.33
N GLU A 178 -27.80 -4.98 28.35
CA GLU A 178 -27.23 -4.41 27.13
C GLU A 178 -28.31 -4.12 26.06
N LEU A 179 -29.41 -4.90 26.04
CA LEU A 179 -30.45 -4.79 25.00
C LEU A 179 -31.07 -3.38 24.83
N PRO A 180 -31.35 -2.60 25.89
CA PRO A 180 -31.90 -1.25 25.75
C PRO A 180 -31.07 -0.33 24.86
N ALA A 181 -29.73 -0.44 24.88
CA ALA A 181 -28.85 0.37 24.05
C ALA A 181 -29.04 0.04 22.56
N PHE A 182 -29.19 -1.23 22.20
CA PHE A 182 -29.46 -1.66 20.83
C PHE A 182 -30.84 -1.22 20.36
N ARG A 183 -31.88 -1.33 21.20
CA ARG A 183 -33.22 -0.85 20.86
C ARG A 183 -33.25 0.66 20.57
N ARG A 184 -32.47 1.46 21.30
CA ARG A 184 -32.35 2.91 21.07
C ARG A 184 -31.82 3.26 19.68
N LEU A 185 -31.02 2.40 19.04
CA LEU A 185 -30.53 2.62 17.67
C LEU A 185 -31.67 2.75 16.64
N ASN A 186 -32.82 2.12 16.92
CA ASN A 186 -33.99 2.06 16.04
C ASN A 186 -35.20 2.88 16.57
N GLN A 187 -35.04 3.66 17.64
CA GLN A 187 -36.12 4.53 18.15
C GLN A 187 -36.27 5.80 17.32
N ARG A 188 -37.50 6.35 17.28
CA ARG A 188 -37.86 7.57 16.52
C ARG A 188 -36.84 8.73 16.66
N PRO A 189 -36.33 9.10 17.86
CA PRO A 189 -35.38 10.20 17.98
C PRO A 189 -34.05 9.94 17.26
N THR A 190 -33.54 8.72 17.33
CA THR A 190 -32.29 8.30 16.67
C THR A 190 -32.50 8.18 15.16
N VAL A 191 -33.63 7.61 14.74
CA VAL A 191 -34.03 7.51 13.33
C VAL A 191 -34.07 8.90 12.68
N ARG A 192 -34.66 9.90 13.35
CA ARG A 192 -34.73 11.29 12.84
C ARG A 192 -33.36 11.94 12.64
N ARG A 193 -32.35 11.55 13.40
CA ARG A 193 -30.98 12.08 13.30
C ARG A 193 -30.12 11.39 12.23
N GLY A 194 -30.60 10.29 11.64
CA GLY A 194 -29.87 9.54 10.60
C GLY A 194 -28.47 9.11 11.05
N TRP A 195 -27.48 9.27 10.17
CA TRP A 195 -26.07 8.95 10.42
C TRP A 195 -25.46 9.71 11.60
N ASN A 196 -25.92 10.94 11.89
CA ASN A 196 -25.36 11.76 12.97
C ASN A 196 -25.61 11.18 14.37
N ALA A 197 -26.53 10.21 14.51
CA ALA A 197 -26.76 9.50 15.76
C ALA A 197 -25.98 8.18 15.88
N ILE A 198 -25.17 7.84 14.87
CA ILE A 198 -24.41 6.60 14.81
C ILE A 198 -22.93 6.90 15.03
N SER A 199 -22.35 6.31 16.07
CA SER A 199 -20.93 6.43 16.39
C SER A 199 -20.25 5.07 16.28
N PRO A 200 -19.29 4.87 15.36
CA PRO A 200 -18.60 3.58 15.18
C PRO A 200 -17.93 3.07 16.46
N THR A 201 -17.36 3.96 17.28
CA THR A 201 -16.75 3.61 18.56
C THR A 201 -17.78 3.13 19.58
N GLN A 202 -18.96 3.75 19.62
CA GLN A 202 -20.07 3.31 20.46
C GLN A 202 -20.59 1.93 20.02
N LEU A 203 -20.73 1.69 18.71
CA LEU A 203 -21.16 0.40 18.19
C LEU A 203 -20.19 -0.72 18.56
N LYS A 204 -18.87 -0.51 18.37
CA LYS A 204 -17.84 -1.47 18.78
C LYS A 204 -17.88 -1.77 20.27
N ARG A 205 -18.15 -0.75 21.11
CA ARG A 205 -18.29 -0.94 22.56
C ARG A 205 -19.52 -1.78 22.91
N MET A 206 -20.65 -1.52 22.27
CA MET A 206 -21.89 -2.29 22.45
C MET A 206 -21.70 -3.75 22.03
N ASP A 207 -21.07 -4.00 20.88
CA ASP A 207 -20.78 -5.34 20.38
C ASP A 207 -19.89 -6.15 21.34
N ARG A 208 -18.80 -5.53 21.84
CA ARG A 208 -17.93 -6.13 22.87
C ARG A 208 -18.64 -6.43 24.19
N ALA A 209 -19.58 -5.58 24.61
CA ALA A 209 -20.36 -5.82 25.83
C ALA A 209 -21.22 -7.08 25.69
N VAL A 210 -21.84 -7.27 24.52
CA VAL A 210 -22.62 -8.49 24.21
C VAL A 210 -21.73 -9.73 24.13
N VAL A 211 -20.53 -9.63 23.54
CA VAL A 211 -19.53 -10.73 23.58
C VAL A 211 -19.24 -11.13 25.03
N LYS A 212 -18.90 -10.17 25.88
CA LYS A 212 -18.55 -10.43 27.29
C LYS A 212 -19.71 -11.03 28.08
N ALA A 213 -20.93 -10.53 27.85
CA ALA A 213 -22.14 -11.01 28.52
C ALA A 213 -22.57 -12.41 28.04
N SER A 214 -22.34 -12.73 26.76
CA SER A 214 -22.66 -14.04 26.19
C SER A 214 -21.58 -15.10 26.38
N THR A 215 -20.36 -14.70 26.74
CA THR A 215 -19.24 -15.61 27.02
C THR A 215 -19.58 -16.52 28.21
N GLY A 216 -19.56 -17.83 27.98
CA GLY A 216 -19.90 -18.85 28.97
C GLY A 216 -21.34 -19.38 28.91
N LEU A 217 -22.19 -18.81 28.06
CA LEU A 217 -23.51 -19.41 27.78
C LEU A 217 -23.37 -20.66 26.90
N PRO A 218 -24.16 -21.71 27.14
CA PRO A 218 -24.27 -22.85 26.22
C PRO A 218 -24.69 -22.38 24.83
N GLU A 219 -24.06 -22.93 23.79
CA GLU A 219 -24.21 -22.45 22.41
C GLU A 219 -25.66 -22.38 21.94
N ALA A 220 -26.47 -23.41 22.22
CA ALA A 220 -27.89 -23.44 21.85
C ALA A 220 -28.67 -22.29 22.49
N LEU A 221 -28.42 -22.02 23.77
CA LEU A 221 -29.07 -20.92 24.48
C LEU A 221 -28.53 -19.56 24.01
N ARG A 222 -27.22 -19.46 23.78
CA ARG A 222 -26.58 -18.24 23.27
C ARG A 222 -27.17 -17.83 21.93
N ARG A 223 -27.33 -18.75 20.98
CA ARG A 223 -27.96 -18.48 19.68
C ARG A 223 -29.36 -17.87 19.86
N LEU A 224 -30.16 -18.48 20.73
CA LEU A 224 -31.52 -18.03 20.98
C LEU A 224 -31.56 -16.64 21.66
N LEU A 225 -30.75 -16.43 22.69
CA LEU A 225 -30.73 -15.18 23.45
C LEU A 225 -30.10 -14.00 22.71
N LEU A 226 -29.31 -14.27 21.65
CA LEU A 226 -28.74 -13.23 20.79
C LEU A 226 -29.69 -12.76 19.67
N LEU A 227 -30.78 -13.50 19.38
CA LEU A 227 -31.74 -13.12 18.34
C LEU A 227 -32.30 -11.69 18.51
N PRO A 228 -32.72 -11.23 19.71
CA PRO A 228 -33.18 -9.86 19.89
C PRO A 228 -32.15 -8.80 19.45
N PHE A 229 -30.85 -9.06 19.67
CA PHE A 229 -29.77 -8.17 19.24
C PHE A 229 -29.59 -8.20 17.72
N CYS A 230 -29.59 -9.41 17.14
CA CYS A 230 -29.48 -9.60 15.70
C CYS A 230 -30.61 -8.88 14.96
N VAL A 231 -31.83 -8.92 15.49
CA VAL A 231 -32.96 -8.17 14.93
C VAL A 231 -32.74 -6.66 14.96
N GLN A 232 -32.21 -6.12 16.08
CA GLN A 232 -31.92 -4.67 16.14
C GLN A 232 -30.81 -4.26 15.17
N VAL A 233 -29.74 -5.05 15.05
CA VAL A 233 -28.65 -4.79 14.10
C VAL A 233 -29.14 -4.94 12.65
N SER A 234 -29.92 -5.97 12.35
CA SER A 234 -30.54 -6.15 11.03
C SER A 234 -31.47 -4.99 10.67
N ALA A 235 -32.29 -4.50 11.60
CA ALA A 235 -33.17 -3.36 11.37
C ALA A 235 -32.37 -2.08 11.08
N LEU A 236 -31.27 -1.86 11.80
CA LEU A 236 -30.37 -0.74 11.59
C LEU A 236 -29.71 -0.79 10.21
N LEU A 237 -29.17 -1.95 9.82
CA LEU A 237 -28.54 -2.15 8.51
C LEU A 237 -29.55 -1.96 7.37
N ARG A 238 -30.76 -2.53 7.49
CA ARG A 238 -31.82 -2.34 6.48
C ARG A 238 -32.26 -0.88 6.33
N ARG A 239 -32.21 -0.09 7.40
CA ARG A 239 -32.54 1.34 7.36
C ARG A 239 -31.53 2.13 6.53
N PHE A 240 -30.24 1.83 6.69
CA PHE A 240 -29.16 2.59 6.04
C PHE A 240 -28.73 2.03 4.68
N ALA A 241 -28.98 0.76 4.39
CA ALA A 241 -28.62 0.13 3.12
C ALA A 241 -29.14 0.85 1.86
N PRO A 242 -30.37 1.42 1.83
CA PRO A 242 -30.88 2.14 0.65
C PRO A 242 -30.18 3.46 0.35
N GLU A 243 -29.45 4.05 1.29
CA GLU A 243 -28.89 5.40 1.17
C GLU A 243 -27.62 5.47 0.29
N ARG A 244 -27.14 4.33 -0.24
CA ARG A 244 -25.99 4.19 -1.17
C ARG A 244 -24.67 4.84 -0.74
N LYS A 245 -24.45 5.07 0.56
CA LYS A 245 -23.16 5.49 1.13
C LYS A 245 -22.36 4.27 1.58
N THR A 246 -21.60 3.69 0.65
CA THR A 246 -20.92 2.40 0.87
C THR A 246 -19.88 2.45 1.99
N ASP A 247 -19.20 3.58 2.16
CA ASP A 247 -18.17 3.76 3.20
C ASP A 247 -18.77 3.82 4.60
N ASP A 248 -19.87 4.56 4.75
CA ASP A 248 -20.63 4.65 5.99
C ASP A 248 -21.24 3.27 6.36
N LEU A 249 -21.69 2.51 5.37
CA LEU A 249 -22.16 1.12 5.53
C LEU A 249 -21.03 0.17 5.95
N ALA A 250 -19.83 0.32 5.38
CA ALA A 250 -18.66 -0.46 5.78
C ALA A 250 -18.24 -0.14 7.22
N ALA A 251 -18.22 1.15 7.61
CA ALA A 251 -17.95 1.57 8.98
C ALA A 251 -19.02 1.06 9.98
N LEU A 252 -20.28 1.04 9.55
CA LEU A 252 -21.40 0.49 10.32
C LEU A 252 -21.23 -1.02 10.56
N VAL A 253 -20.88 -1.79 9.52
CA VAL A 253 -20.61 -3.23 9.60
C VAL A 253 -19.38 -3.51 10.47
N ALA A 254 -18.29 -2.75 10.30
CA ALA A 254 -17.10 -2.83 11.13
C ALA A 254 -17.35 -2.44 12.60
N GLY A 255 -18.48 -1.78 12.88
CA GLY A 255 -18.98 -1.49 14.23
C GLY A 255 -19.47 -2.73 14.99
N PHE A 256 -19.79 -3.83 14.29
CA PHE A 256 -20.37 -5.05 14.87
C PHE A 256 -19.60 -6.33 14.49
N PRO A 257 -18.30 -6.45 14.80
CA PRO A 257 -17.50 -7.61 14.39
C PRO A 257 -18.04 -8.95 14.91
N PHE A 258 -18.75 -8.97 16.04
CA PHE A 258 -19.36 -10.20 16.56
C PHE A 258 -20.80 -10.41 16.10
N LEU A 259 -21.66 -9.38 16.17
CA LEU A 259 -23.08 -9.52 15.84
C LEU A 259 -23.37 -9.53 14.33
N PHE A 260 -22.57 -8.84 13.51
CA PHE A 260 -22.80 -8.81 12.06
C PHE A 260 -22.70 -10.19 11.41
N PRO A 261 -21.67 -11.02 11.68
CA PRO A 261 -21.63 -12.38 11.13
C PRO A 261 -22.85 -13.23 11.49
N LEU A 262 -23.40 -13.05 12.70
CA LEU A 262 -24.61 -13.74 13.13
C LEU A 262 -25.86 -13.29 12.37
N VAL A 263 -25.91 -12.01 11.97
CA VAL A 263 -27.00 -11.44 11.16
C VAL A 263 -26.88 -11.84 9.70
N ALA A 264 -25.66 -11.81 9.15
CA ALA A 264 -25.37 -12.05 7.74
C ALA A 264 -25.30 -13.55 7.37
N GLY A 265 -25.11 -14.43 8.36
CA GLY A 265 -25.01 -15.87 8.17
C GLY A 265 -23.85 -16.26 7.26
N ASP A 266 -24.07 -17.24 6.37
CA ASP A 266 -23.03 -17.78 5.47
C ASP A 266 -22.46 -16.74 4.49
N ARG A 267 -23.18 -15.62 4.29
CA ARG A 267 -22.76 -14.54 3.40
C ARG A 267 -21.98 -13.43 4.12
N ALA A 268 -21.66 -13.59 5.40
CA ALA A 268 -20.96 -12.57 6.18
C ALA A 268 -19.63 -12.18 5.54
N GLU A 269 -18.80 -13.16 5.19
CA GLU A 269 -17.49 -12.94 4.58
C GLU A 269 -17.63 -12.30 3.20
N GLU A 270 -18.51 -12.84 2.34
CA GLU A 270 -18.83 -12.27 1.02
C GLU A 270 -19.28 -10.79 1.11
N LEU A 271 -20.17 -10.47 2.06
CA LEU A 271 -20.71 -9.12 2.24
C LEU A 271 -19.66 -8.16 2.83
N THR A 272 -18.86 -8.63 3.79
CA THR A 272 -17.74 -7.85 4.32
C THR A 272 -16.72 -7.59 3.21
N ASP A 273 -16.34 -8.60 2.43
CA ASP A 273 -15.40 -8.43 1.33
C ASP A 273 -15.93 -7.51 0.24
N ARG A 274 -17.22 -7.58 -0.11
CA ARG A 274 -17.84 -6.64 -1.04
C ARG A 274 -17.83 -5.21 -0.51
N LEU A 275 -18.24 -4.99 0.74
CA LEU A 275 -18.25 -3.66 1.35
C LEU A 275 -16.82 -3.10 1.52
N MET A 276 -15.84 -3.96 1.80
CA MET A 276 -14.43 -3.59 1.90
C MET A 276 -13.75 -3.41 0.53
N ALA A 277 -14.22 -4.10 -0.52
CA ALA A 277 -13.74 -3.92 -1.89
C ALA A 277 -14.16 -2.58 -2.48
N PHE A 278 -15.32 -2.04 -2.08
CA PHE A 278 -15.74 -0.68 -2.42
C PHE A 278 -14.98 0.39 -1.63
N ASN A 279 -14.54 0.07 -0.41
CA ASN A 279 -13.88 0.99 0.52
C ASN A 279 -12.34 1.01 0.37
N ALA A 280 -11.85 1.14 -0.86
CA ALA A 280 -10.43 1.15 -1.22
C ALA A 280 -9.60 2.32 -0.60
N GLY A 281 -10.13 3.04 0.39
CA GLY A 281 -9.49 4.15 1.10
C GLY A 281 -9.60 4.11 2.64
N ALA A 282 -9.87 2.96 3.28
CA ALA A 282 -9.91 2.87 4.75
C ALA A 282 -8.94 1.81 5.30
N THR A 283 -7.64 2.10 5.28
CA THR A 283 -6.55 1.19 5.66
C THR A 283 -6.04 1.37 7.09
N THR A 284 -6.97 1.45 8.06
CA THR A 284 -6.66 1.39 9.49
C THR A 284 -7.20 0.09 10.10
N GLY A 285 -6.41 -0.99 10.07
CA GLY A 285 -6.72 -2.15 10.93
C GLY A 285 -6.17 -3.53 10.61
N LEU A 286 -5.31 -3.72 9.60
CA LEU A 286 -4.70 -5.04 9.37
C LEU A 286 -3.39 -5.15 10.17
N ASP A 287 -3.39 -6.05 11.16
CA ASP A 287 -2.22 -6.41 11.95
C ASP A 287 -1.09 -6.97 11.03
N PRO A 288 0.17 -6.52 11.15
CA PRO A 288 1.29 -7.00 10.34
C PRO A 288 1.50 -8.52 10.38
N GLN A 289 1.19 -9.20 11.49
CA GLN A 289 1.33 -10.66 11.58
C GLN A 289 0.23 -11.39 10.79
N ASP A 290 -1.00 -10.90 10.86
CA ASP A 290 -2.10 -11.43 10.06
C ASP A 290 -1.90 -11.19 8.56
N LEU A 291 -1.37 -10.03 8.18
CA LEU A 291 -0.94 -9.73 6.82
C LEU A 291 0.10 -10.74 6.33
N LYS A 292 1.14 -11.01 7.13
CA LYS A 292 2.17 -11.99 6.77
C LYS A 292 1.58 -13.39 6.57
N ARG A 293 0.70 -13.85 7.47
CA ARG A 293 0.03 -15.15 7.34
C ARG A 293 -0.85 -15.25 6.09
N ARG A 294 -1.56 -14.17 5.75
CA ARG A 294 -2.34 -14.08 4.51
C ARG A 294 -1.44 -14.16 3.29
N ILE A 295 -0.37 -13.36 3.25
CA ILE A 295 0.60 -13.39 2.14
C ILE A 295 1.12 -14.81 1.94
N GLU A 296 1.39 -15.58 3.00
CA GLU A 296 1.92 -16.95 2.88
C GLU A 296 0.87 -17.97 2.38
N SER A 297 -0.39 -17.85 2.78
CA SER A 297 -1.44 -18.87 2.55
C SER A 297 -2.41 -18.59 1.39
N SER A 298 -2.46 -17.35 0.89
CA SER A 298 -3.45 -16.89 -0.10
C SER A 298 -3.12 -17.30 -1.55
N SER A 299 -4.20 -17.39 -2.36
CA SER A 299 -4.18 -17.62 -3.81
C SER A 299 -3.57 -16.43 -4.58
N LEU A 300 -3.32 -16.58 -5.89
CA LEU A 300 -2.79 -15.48 -6.72
C LEU A 300 -3.79 -14.31 -6.77
N GLU A 301 -5.06 -14.63 -6.96
CA GLU A 301 -6.16 -13.67 -7.08
C GLU A 301 -6.33 -12.87 -5.77
N ASP A 302 -6.27 -13.55 -4.63
CA ASP A 302 -6.32 -12.91 -3.30
C ASP A 302 -5.09 -12.03 -3.05
N ASN A 303 -3.91 -12.46 -3.49
CA ASN A 303 -2.68 -11.71 -3.36
C ASN A 303 -2.68 -10.44 -4.23
N LEU A 304 -3.27 -10.48 -5.43
CA LEU A 304 -3.45 -9.30 -6.29
C LEU A 304 -4.42 -8.29 -5.66
N LEU A 305 -5.51 -8.75 -5.07
CA LEU A 305 -6.43 -7.91 -4.30
C LEU A 305 -5.73 -7.29 -3.08
N LEU A 306 -4.94 -8.08 -2.36
CA LEU A 306 -4.15 -7.61 -1.23
C LEU A 306 -3.11 -6.56 -1.66
N LEU A 307 -2.47 -6.73 -2.83
CA LEU A 307 -1.50 -5.79 -3.37
C LEU A 307 -2.15 -4.43 -3.63
N ASN A 308 -3.32 -4.40 -4.28
CA ASN A 308 -4.06 -3.16 -4.52
C ASN A 308 -4.47 -2.47 -3.20
N ARG A 309 -4.88 -3.24 -2.19
CA ARG A 309 -5.20 -2.72 -0.84
C ARG A 309 -3.98 -2.08 -0.17
N MET A 310 -2.83 -2.73 -0.24
CA MET A 310 -1.59 -2.22 0.36
C MET A 310 -1.03 -1.01 -0.41
N ARG A 311 -1.19 -0.96 -1.74
CA ARG A 311 -0.81 0.18 -2.58
C ARG A 311 -1.53 1.45 -2.13
N ALA A 312 -2.85 1.38 -1.97
CA ALA A 312 -3.65 2.51 -1.48
C ALA A 312 -3.18 2.96 -0.07
N ALA A 313 -2.95 2.01 0.84
CA ALA A 313 -2.49 2.28 2.20
C ALA A 313 -1.13 3.00 2.25
N LEU A 314 -0.21 2.66 1.34
CA LEU A 314 1.13 3.24 1.28
C LEU A 314 1.15 4.57 0.52
N GLN A 315 0.15 4.83 -0.33
CA GLN A 315 0.01 6.06 -1.09
C GLN A 315 -0.83 7.13 -0.37
N GLU A 316 -1.58 6.78 0.68
CA GLU A 316 -2.21 7.75 1.58
C GLU A 316 -1.13 8.62 2.24
N LYS A 317 -0.94 9.84 1.72
CA LYS A 317 -0.20 10.88 2.44
C LYS A 317 -0.91 11.07 3.79
N PRO A 318 -0.20 11.06 4.93
CA PRO A 318 -0.84 11.38 6.20
C PRO A 318 -1.54 12.74 6.05
N THR A 319 -2.85 12.75 6.24
CA THR A 319 -3.68 13.95 6.11
C THR A 319 -3.13 14.97 7.10
N ARG A 320 -2.42 15.98 6.59
CA ARG A 320 -1.83 17.08 7.36
C ARG A 320 -2.93 17.86 8.08
N GLN A 321 -3.31 17.40 9.27
CA GLN A 321 -4.03 18.19 10.25
C GLN A 321 -3.02 18.73 11.27
N GLY A 322 -2.12 19.59 10.79
CA GLY A 322 -1.13 20.27 11.60
C GLY A 322 -0.81 21.60 10.96
N GLY A 323 -0.89 22.69 11.72
CA GLY A 323 -0.56 24.03 11.24
C GLY A 323 0.90 24.15 10.76
N PRO A 324 1.30 25.33 10.25
CA PRO A 324 2.60 25.56 9.58
C PRO A 324 3.85 25.17 10.40
N LEU A 325 3.71 24.98 11.71
CA LEU A 325 4.78 24.63 12.65
C LEU A 325 4.86 23.13 12.98
N SER A 326 3.88 22.29 12.59
CA SER A 326 3.93 20.84 12.84
C SER A 326 4.89 20.12 11.87
N GLY A 327 5.06 20.62 10.65
CA GLY A 327 6.00 20.07 9.68
C GLY A 327 7.48 20.19 10.08
N LEU A 328 7.80 20.99 11.10
CA LEU A 328 9.14 21.14 11.66
C LEU A 328 9.47 20.08 12.72
N PHE A 329 8.45 19.53 13.40
CA PHE A 329 8.61 18.47 14.41
C PHE A 329 8.53 17.06 13.80
N ASP A 330 7.77 16.86 12.72
CA ASP A 330 7.70 15.59 11.98
C ASP A 330 9.04 15.23 11.28
N PHE A 331 9.95 16.20 11.14
CA PHE A 331 11.29 15.97 10.57
C PHE A 331 12.26 15.32 11.59
N LEU A 332 11.92 15.35 12.88
CA LEU A 332 12.73 14.80 13.98
C LEU A 332 12.26 13.41 14.44
N GLU A 333 11.00 13.06 14.17
CA GLU A 333 10.50 11.71 14.39
C GLU A 333 10.74 10.87 13.13
N GLY A 334 11.65 9.89 13.23
CA GLY A 334 11.96 8.98 12.13
C GLY A 334 10.71 8.27 11.59
N PRO A 335 10.78 7.66 10.39
CA PRO A 335 9.60 7.12 9.73
C PRO A 335 8.92 6.09 10.63
N ASP A 336 7.61 6.24 10.81
CA ASP A 336 6.72 5.38 11.59
C ASP A 336 7.07 3.90 11.34
N GLU A 337 7.51 3.17 12.38
CA GLU A 337 8.00 1.79 12.26
C GLU A 337 6.94 0.85 11.66
N ASP A 338 5.67 1.19 11.84
CA ASP A 338 4.54 0.51 11.22
C ASP A 338 4.51 0.70 9.70
N LEU A 339 4.83 1.90 9.20
CA LEU A 339 4.88 2.20 7.77
C LEU A 339 6.05 1.46 7.10
N LYS A 340 7.23 1.43 7.75
CA LYS A 340 8.37 0.62 7.28
C LYS A 340 8.03 -0.86 7.24
N THR A 341 7.33 -1.37 8.27
CA THR A 341 6.92 -2.77 8.34
C THR A 341 5.92 -3.11 7.23
N ARG A 342 4.95 -2.23 6.95
CA ARG A 342 4.00 -2.39 5.84
C ARG A 342 4.70 -2.34 4.48
N ALA A 343 5.67 -1.45 4.28
CA ALA A 343 6.45 -1.38 3.04
C ALA A 343 7.27 -2.67 2.80
N ARG A 344 7.85 -3.26 3.86
CA ARG A 344 8.54 -4.57 3.77
C ARG A 344 7.57 -5.70 3.38
N LEU A 345 6.39 -5.73 4.00
CA LEU A 345 5.35 -6.72 3.66
C LEU A 345 4.85 -6.54 2.22
N PHE A 346 4.72 -5.30 1.75
CA PHE A 346 4.34 -4.99 0.37
C PHE A 346 5.34 -5.58 -0.63
N ARG A 347 6.64 -5.40 -0.38
CA ARG A 347 7.70 -6.01 -1.22
C ARG A 347 7.67 -7.53 -1.18
N SER A 348 7.46 -8.13 0.00
CA SER A 348 7.35 -9.59 0.12
C SER A 348 6.15 -10.15 -0.65
N LEU A 349 5.01 -9.45 -0.65
CA LEU A 349 3.85 -9.81 -1.45
C LEU A 349 4.14 -9.69 -2.94
N TYR A 350 4.80 -8.60 -3.35
CA TYR A 350 5.22 -8.37 -4.73
C TYR A 350 6.12 -9.48 -5.25
N ASP A 351 7.13 -9.85 -4.45
CA ASP A 351 8.06 -10.95 -4.75
C ASP A 351 7.34 -12.29 -4.93
N LYS A 352 6.38 -12.59 -4.05
CA LYS A 352 5.55 -13.80 -4.16
C LYS A 352 4.71 -13.79 -5.43
N LEU A 353 4.08 -12.65 -5.75
CA LEU A 353 3.26 -12.50 -6.95
C LEU A 353 4.08 -12.70 -8.23
N ILE A 354 5.25 -12.05 -8.35
CA ILE A 354 6.13 -12.23 -9.50
C ILE A 354 6.54 -13.70 -9.64
N ALA A 355 6.90 -14.37 -8.54
CA ALA A 355 7.28 -15.78 -8.58
C ALA A 355 6.12 -16.69 -9.04
N GLN A 356 4.89 -16.42 -8.60
CA GLN A 356 3.70 -17.15 -9.04
C GLN A 356 3.38 -16.90 -10.51
N ILE A 357 3.52 -15.65 -10.98
CA ILE A 357 3.35 -15.31 -12.40
C ILE A 357 4.43 -16.01 -13.24
N ALA A 358 5.70 -15.97 -12.81
CA ALA A 358 6.81 -16.65 -13.49
C ALA A 358 6.61 -18.17 -13.60
N ALA A 359 6.01 -18.79 -12.59
CA ALA A 359 5.69 -20.22 -12.65
C ALA A 359 4.61 -20.52 -13.71
N ARG A 360 3.62 -19.63 -13.87
CA ARG A 360 2.52 -19.78 -14.84
C ARG A 360 2.90 -19.32 -16.25
N SER A 361 3.83 -18.37 -16.40
CA SER A 361 4.15 -17.75 -17.69
C SER A 361 5.01 -18.60 -18.61
N LYS A 362 5.69 -19.63 -18.08
CA LYS A 362 6.51 -20.58 -18.85
C LYS A 362 5.72 -21.33 -19.91
N ASP A 363 4.43 -21.54 -19.68
CA ASP A 363 3.55 -22.30 -20.57
C ASP A 363 2.69 -21.39 -21.47
N LEU A 364 2.84 -20.06 -21.38
CA LEU A 364 2.02 -19.12 -22.14
C LEU A 364 2.52 -18.96 -23.59
N PRO A 365 1.61 -18.96 -24.59
CA PRO A 365 1.94 -18.59 -25.96
C PRO A 365 2.54 -17.18 -26.05
N SER A 366 3.34 -16.93 -27.09
CA SER A 366 3.99 -15.62 -27.32
C SER A 366 3.01 -14.44 -27.30
N ARG A 367 1.79 -14.61 -27.83
CA ARG A 367 0.73 -13.59 -27.82
C ARG A 367 0.27 -13.23 -26.41
N GLU A 368 0.05 -14.23 -25.56
CA GLU A 368 -0.39 -14.02 -24.17
C GLU A 368 0.73 -13.44 -23.31
N ASN A 369 1.97 -13.83 -23.57
CA ASN A 369 3.13 -13.20 -22.95
C ASN A 369 3.28 -11.71 -23.31
N LYS A 370 2.96 -11.31 -24.55
CA LYS A 370 2.91 -9.88 -24.91
C LYS A 370 1.80 -9.13 -24.17
N GLU A 371 0.63 -9.75 -24.02
CA GLU A 371 -0.48 -9.14 -23.29
C GLU A 371 -0.19 -9.02 -21.79
N LEU A 372 0.45 -10.03 -21.20
CA LEU A 372 0.92 -9.99 -19.81
C LEU A 372 1.87 -8.80 -19.58
N ARG A 373 2.86 -8.59 -20.46
CA ARG A 373 3.76 -7.42 -20.40
C ARG A 373 2.98 -6.11 -20.49
N ARG A 374 2.03 -6.01 -21.43
CA ARG A 374 1.21 -4.81 -21.67
C ARG A 374 0.41 -4.40 -20.42
N VAL A 375 -0.09 -5.38 -19.67
CA VAL A 375 -0.87 -5.14 -18.44
C VAL A 375 0.02 -4.91 -17.23
N MET A 376 1.09 -5.69 -17.06
CA MET A 376 1.90 -5.66 -15.84
C MET A 376 2.89 -4.51 -15.80
N GLU A 377 3.51 -4.13 -16.94
CA GLU A 377 4.53 -3.08 -16.95
C GLU A 377 4.03 -1.74 -16.36
N PRO A 378 2.84 -1.21 -16.74
CA PRO A 378 2.33 0.04 -16.15
C PRO A 378 2.09 -0.07 -14.63
N ILE A 379 1.63 -1.23 -14.16
CA ILE A 379 1.39 -1.48 -12.74
C ILE A 379 2.72 -1.47 -11.97
N VAL A 380 3.74 -2.15 -12.51
CA VAL A 380 5.08 -2.19 -11.92
C VAL A 380 5.69 -0.80 -11.85
N ILE A 381 5.61 -0.03 -12.95
CA ILE A 381 6.16 1.33 -13.01
C ILE A 381 5.51 2.21 -11.93
N GLY A 382 4.18 2.14 -11.75
CA GLY A 382 3.48 2.89 -10.71
C GLY A 382 3.87 2.48 -9.28
N ASP A 383 4.37 1.25 -9.10
CA ASP A 383 4.78 0.71 -7.80
C ASP A 383 6.28 0.86 -7.49
N LEU A 384 7.11 1.20 -8.47
CA LEU A 384 8.57 1.31 -8.30
C LEU A 384 8.98 2.16 -7.06
N PRO A 385 8.36 3.34 -6.79
CA PRO A 385 8.70 4.14 -5.60
C PRO A 385 8.42 3.43 -4.26
N LEU A 386 7.51 2.46 -4.23
CA LEU A 386 7.20 1.66 -3.04
C LEU A 386 8.10 0.42 -2.91
N LEU A 387 8.53 -0.10 -4.06
CA LEU A 387 9.37 -1.29 -4.15
C LEU A 387 10.85 -1.00 -3.88
N PHE A 388 11.25 0.27 -3.97
CA PHE A 388 12.63 0.69 -3.89
C PHE A 388 12.80 1.97 -3.06
N ASP A 389 13.46 1.86 -1.90
CA ASP A 389 13.63 2.97 -0.93
C ASP A 389 14.76 3.94 -1.28
N ASP A 390 15.77 3.48 -2.02
CA ASP A 390 17.00 4.22 -2.25
C ASP A 390 17.49 3.99 -3.68
N ALA A 391 17.34 5.01 -4.53
CA ALA A 391 17.77 5.02 -5.92
C ALA A 391 19.25 4.58 -6.11
N SER A 392 20.07 4.66 -5.06
CA SER A 392 21.49 4.31 -5.09
C SER A 392 21.80 2.81 -4.91
N ASP A 393 20.89 1.99 -4.36
CA ASP A 393 21.07 0.54 -4.18
C ASP A 393 20.73 -0.25 -5.47
N GLY A 394 21.57 -0.06 -6.49
CA GLY A 394 21.39 -0.68 -7.81
C GLY A 394 21.29 -2.22 -7.76
N GLY A 395 21.89 -2.87 -6.76
CA GLY A 395 21.85 -4.33 -6.59
C GLY A 395 20.48 -4.88 -6.16
N ARG A 396 19.67 -4.11 -5.42
CA ARG A 396 18.26 -4.50 -5.14
C ARG A 396 17.38 -4.31 -6.36
N LEU A 397 17.52 -3.17 -7.05
CA LEU A 397 16.77 -2.88 -8.27
C LEU A 397 17.08 -3.91 -9.36
N ALA A 398 18.34 -4.28 -9.54
CA ALA A 398 18.75 -5.33 -10.48
C ALA A 398 18.05 -6.67 -10.23
N ARG A 399 17.96 -7.10 -8.96
CA ARG A 399 17.27 -8.35 -8.58
C ARG A 399 15.76 -8.28 -8.79
N LEU A 400 15.15 -7.11 -8.63
CA LEU A 400 13.74 -6.91 -8.95
C LEU A 400 13.52 -7.02 -10.47
N LEU A 401 14.34 -6.32 -11.26
CA LEU A 401 14.28 -6.34 -12.72
C LEU A 401 14.48 -7.76 -13.27
N ASP A 402 15.50 -8.49 -12.81
CA ASP A 402 15.76 -9.88 -13.22
C ASP A 402 14.54 -10.80 -13.04
N ARG A 403 13.85 -10.66 -11.90
CA ARG A 403 12.62 -11.42 -11.62
C ARG A 403 11.46 -10.99 -12.52
N LEU A 404 11.32 -9.70 -12.81
CA LEU A 404 10.30 -9.19 -13.73
C LEU A 404 10.52 -9.67 -15.17
N PHE A 405 11.77 -9.70 -15.63
CA PHE A 405 12.14 -10.26 -16.93
C PHE A 405 11.82 -11.76 -16.98
N THR A 406 12.24 -12.51 -15.95
CA THR A 406 11.95 -13.95 -15.84
C THR A 406 10.44 -14.24 -15.82
N ALA A 407 9.64 -13.37 -15.19
CA ALA A 407 8.20 -13.52 -15.14
C ALA A 407 7.49 -13.12 -16.43
N GLY A 408 8.17 -12.43 -17.36
CA GLY A 408 7.54 -11.84 -18.54
C GLY A 408 6.69 -10.61 -18.22
N CYS A 409 7.00 -9.89 -17.14
CA CYS A 409 6.29 -8.68 -16.71
C CYS A 409 7.02 -7.38 -17.11
N ALA A 410 8.26 -7.46 -17.58
CA ALA A 410 9.04 -6.30 -18.02
C ALA A 410 8.77 -5.98 -19.50
N GLY A 411 8.39 -4.74 -19.79
CA GLY A 411 8.24 -4.22 -21.16
C GLY A 411 9.31 -3.19 -21.51
N LYS A 412 8.99 -2.24 -22.40
CA LYS A 412 9.98 -1.35 -23.02
C LYS A 412 10.65 -0.39 -22.02
N ARG A 413 9.89 0.21 -21.10
CA ARG A 413 10.40 1.20 -20.15
C ARG A 413 11.25 0.54 -19.08
N LEU A 414 10.80 -0.60 -18.57
CA LEU A 414 11.58 -1.40 -17.62
C LEU A 414 12.86 -1.96 -18.26
N ALA A 415 12.85 -2.25 -19.56
CA ALA A 415 14.05 -2.63 -20.28
C ALA A 415 15.06 -1.49 -20.42
N LEU A 416 14.61 -0.27 -20.73
CA LEU A 416 15.50 0.91 -20.73
C LEU A 416 16.13 1.15 -19.35
N LEU A 417 15.34 1.07 -18.28
CA LEU A 417 15.85 1.16 -16.90
C LEU A 417 16.88 0.06 -16.61
N THR A 418 16.62 -1.16 -17.10
CA THR A 418 17.51 -2.30 -16.91
C THR A 418 18.85 -2.12 -17.60
N LEU A 419 18.91 -1.50 -18.78
CA LEU A 419 20.18 -1.21 -19.44
C LEU A 419 21.10 -0.35 -18.56
N LEU A 420 20.54 0.67 -17.88
CA LEU A 420 21.30 1.52 -16.96
C LEU A 420 21.75 0.74 -15.72
N VAL A 421 20.82 0.06 -15.06
CA VAL A 421 21.10 -0.70 -13.83
C VAL A 421 22.11 -1.82 -14.09
N ALA A 422 21.91 -2.60 -15.15
CA ALA A 422 22.79 -3.71 -15.51
C ALA A 422 24.20 -3.23 -15.87
N ARG A 423 24.33 -2.06 -16.53
CA ARG A 423 25.63 -1.47 -16.82
C ARG A 423 26.35 -1.01 -15.56
N ARG A 424 25.63 -0.34 -14.64
CA ARG A 424 26.15 0.10 -13.34
C ARG A 424 26.63 -1.07 -12.48
N GLU A 425 25.83 -2.13 -12.40
CA GLU A 425 26.10 -3.34 -11.61
C GLU A 425 26.96 -4.39 -12.33
N ARG A 426 27.31 -4.16 -13.60
CA ARG A 426 28.11 -5.06 -14.48
C ARG A 426 27.47 -6.44 -14.69
N LEU A 427 26.15 -6.48 -14.93
CA LEU A 427 25.36 -7.70 -15.11
C LEU A 427 25.05 -7.95 -16.60
N SER A 428 25.91 -8.68 -17.31
CA SER A 428 25.78 -8.89 -18.77
C SER A 428 24.53 -9.68 -19.18
N SER A 429 24.06 -10.61 -18.35
CA SER A 429 22.84 -11.39 -18.62
C SER A 429 21.59 -10.51 -18.66
N LEU A 430 21.50 -9.52 -17.78
CA LEU A 430 20.39 -8.57 -17.74
C LEU A 430 20.39 -7.64 -18.95
N VAL A 431 21.58 -7.24 -19.44
CA VAL A 431 21.70 -6.45 -20.68
C VAL A 431 21.08 -7.23 -21.84
N ALA A 432 21.46 -8.50 -22.01
CA ALA A 432 20.93 -9.33 -23.10
C ALA A 432 19.41 -9.51 -23.02
N ALA A 433 18.86 -9.70 -21.82
CA ALA A 433 17.42 -9.80 -21.61
C ALA A 433 16.69 -8.48 -21.95
N ALA A 434 17.24 -7.34 -21.55
CA ALA A 434 16.69 -6.02 -21.84
C ALA A 434 16.68 -5.72 -23.35
N GLU A 435 17.81 -5.96 -24.04
CA GLU A 435 17.92 -5.80 -25.50
C GLU A 435 16.87 -6.67 -26.23
N GLN A 436 16.74 -7.94 -25.83
CA GLN A 436 15.75 -8.84 -26.41
C GLN A 436 14.31 -8.33 -26.25
N VAL A 437 13.96 -7.75 -25.10
CA VAL A 437 12.62 -7.17 -24.90
C VAL A 437 12.43 -5.92 -25.75
N LEU A 438 13.43 -5.05 -25.86
CA LEU A 438 13.36 -3.85 -26.70
C LEU A 438 13.18 -4.20 -28.18
N ASP A 439 13.88 -5.22 -28.67
CA ASP A 439 13.77 -5.68 -30.06
C ASP A 439 12.40 -6.31 -30.38
N GLN A 440 11.70 -6.81 -29.37
CA GLN A 440 10.36 -7.42 -29.50
C GLN A 440 9.22 -6.43 -29.25
N SER A 441 9.53 -5.22 -28.77
CA SER A 441 8.56 -4.20 -28.37
C SER A 441 8.28 -3.21 -29.50
N SER A 442 7.29 -2.33 -29.29
CA SER A 442 7.13 -1.14 -30.13
C SER A 442 8.38 -0.24 -30.04
N PRO A 443 8.72 0.54 -31.07
CA PRO A 443 9.82 1.50 -31.04
C PRO A 443 9.77 2.39 -29.79
N VAL A 444 10.95 2.69 -29.25
CA VAL A 444 11.13 3.62 -28.14
C VAL A 444 10.84 5.03 -28.63
N ASP A 445 10.07 5.79 -27.86
CA ASP A 445 9.70 7.16 -28.20
C ASP A 445 10.27 8.17 -27.18
N PRO A 446 10.22 9.47 -27.50
CA PRO A 446 10.70 10.52 -26.59
C PRO A 446 10.09 10.50 -25.17
N SER A 447 8.87 10.00 -24.99
CA SER A 447 8.22 9.94 -23.67
C SER A 447 8.85 8.89 -22.78
N ASP A 448 9.37 7.81 -23.35
CA ASP A 448 10.05 6.75 -22.61
C ASP A 448 11.41 7.21 -22.08
N ILE A 449 12.17 7.94 -22.92
CA ILE A 449 13.45 8.53 -22.51
C ILE A 449 13.23 9.58 -21.43
N ARG A 450 12.20 10.43 -21.58
CA ARG A 450 11.85 11.44 -20.58
C ARG A 450 11.54 10.82 -19.22
N TRP A 451 10.68 9.79 -19.19
CA TRP A 451 10.38 9.04 -17.98
C TRP A 451 11.65 8.49 -17.31
N LEU A 452 12.58 7.94 -18.10
CA LEU A 452 13.85 7.41 -17.58
C LEU A 452 14.73 8.52 -16.99
N THR A 453 14.80 9.67 -17.64
CA THR A 453 15.67 10.78 -17.22
C THR A 453 15.13 11.57 -16.03
N GLU A 454 13.80 11.71 -15.90
CA GLU A 454 13.16 12.46 -14.81
C GLU A 454 13.17 11.69 -13.48
N GLU A 455 13.04 10.37 -13.52
CA GLU A 455 12.87 9.54 -12.31
C GLU A 455 14.17 8.84 -11.86
N PHE A 456 15.16 8.68 -12.74
CA PHE A 456 16.33 7.80 -12.51
C PHE A 456 17.69 8.41 -12.86
N ASP A 457 17.82 9.74 -12.81
CA ASP A 457 19.08 10.47 -13.05
C ASP A 457 20.24 10.00 -12.15
N LEU A 458 19.96 9.70 -10.88
CA LEU A 458 20.91 9.17 -9.89
C LEU A 458 21.57 7.83 -10.29
N LEU A 459 21.02 7.12 -11.28
CA LEU A 459 21.62 5.88 -11.77
C LEU A 459 22.87 6.13 -12.60
N TYR A 460 22.90 7.21 -13.38
CA TYR A 460 23.94 7.49 -14.37
C TYR A 460 24.66 8.82 -14.17
N PHE A 461 24.18 9.70 -13.29
CA PHE A 461 24.85 10.95 -12.98
C PHE A 461 25.48 10.89 -11.57
N PRO A 462 26.74 11.32 -11.38
CA PRO A 462 27.65 11.92 -12.36
C PRO A 462 28.40 10.93 -13.28
N ARG A 463 28.17 9.61 -13.16
CA ARG A 463 28.92 8.54 -13.84
C ARG A 463 28.38 8.17 -15.23
N LEU A 464 28.65 9.03 -16.22
CA LEU A 464 28.01 8.96 -17.54
C LEU A 464 28.30 7.67 -18.35
N ARG A 465 29.38 6.92 -18.09
CA ARG A 465 29.64 5.62 -18.78
C ARG A 465 28.54 4.59 -18.58
N VAL A 466 27.64 4.78 -17.61
CA VAL A 466 26.44 3.97 -17.43
C VAL A 466 25.49 4.10 -18.62
N LEU A 467 25.53 5.22 -19.36
CA LEU A 467 24.68 5.50 -20.52
C LEU A 467 25.14 4.82 -21.82
N ILE A 468 26.33 4.20 -21.86
CA ILE A 468 26.89 3.56 -23.07
C ILE A 468 25.86 2.70 -23.82
N PRO A 469 25.08 1.80 -23.17
CA PRO A 469 24.09 0.99 -23.88
C PRO A 469 23.04 1.82 -24.61
N LEU A 470 22.60 2.95 -24.03
CA LEU A 470 21.62 3.84 -24.66
C LEU A 470 22.26 4.64 -25.80
N LEU A 471 23.51 5.10 -25.62
CA LEU A 471 24.25 5.82 -26.65
C LEU A 471 24.53 4.93 -27.88
N ASP A 472 24.91 3.68 -27.65
CA ASP A 472 25.13 2.71 -28.74
C ASP A 472 23.83 2.36 -29.45
N ARG A 473 22.75 2.11 -28.71
CA ARG A 473 21.45 1.73 -29.28
C ARG A 473 20.80 2.86 -30.09
N PHE A 474 20.88 4.10 -29.60
CA PHE A 474 20.20 5.25 -30.21
C PHE A 474 21.12 6.15 -31.04
N ARG A 475 22.34 5.71 -31.36
CA ARG A 475 23.30 6.47 -32.17
C ARG A 475 22.71 6.96 -33.50
N ALA A 476 21.83 6.16 -34.11
CA ALA A 476 21.18 6.48 -35.39
C ALA A 476 19.89 7.32 -35.23
N ASP A 477 19.43 7.61 -34.01
CA ASP A 477 18.22 8.40 -33.73
C ASP A 477 18.56 9.63 -32.86
N PRO A 478 18.94 10.76 -33.51
CA PRO A 478 19.30 11.99 -32.81
C PRO A 478 18.18 12.56 -31.93
N SER A 479 16.92 12.26 -32.24
CA SER A 479 15.77 12.82 -31.53
C SER A 479 15.67 12.29 -30.10
N LEU A 480 15.96 11.01 -29.90
CA LEU A 480 15.95 10.36 -28.59
C LEU A 480 17.14 10.78 -27.73
N LEU A 481 18.33 10.88 -28.35
CA LEU A 481 19.56 11.32 -27.66
C LEU A 481 19.48 12.77 -27.17
N THR A 482 18.74 13.63 -27.86
CA THR A 482 18.55 15.04 -27.48
C THR A 482 17.94 15.18 -26.08
N TYR A 483 16.98 14.34 -25.70
CA TYR A 483 16.38 14.37 -24.37
C TYR A 483 17.36 13.95 -23.28
N LEU A 484 18.13 12.88 -23.51
CA LEU A 484 19.14 12.39 -22.59
C LEU A 484 20.24 13.44 -22.36
N ILE A 485 20.77 14.01 -23.44
CA ILE A 485 21.82 15.04 -23.40
C ILE A 485 21.30 16.32 -22.75
N GLY A 486 20.06 16.71 -23.05
CA GLY A 486 19.40 17.87 -22.44
C GLY A 486 19.25 17.74 -20.93
N ASN A 487 18.99 16.53 -20.42
CA ASN A 487 18.94 16.30 -18.97
C ASN A 487 20.32 16.43 -18.32
N ILE A 488 21.36 15.85 -18.94
CA ILE A 488 22.75 15.97 -18.45
C ILE A 488 23.20 17.43 -18.44
N HIS A 489 22.86 18.20 -19.49
CA HIS A 489 23.11 19.63 -19.55
C HIS A 489 22.50 20.37 -18.36
N SER A 490 21.22 20.10 -18.07
CA SER A 490 20.50 20.71 -16.96
C SER A 490 21.14 20.40 -15.60
N MET A 491 21.58 19.15 -15.38
CA MET A 491 22.27 18.76 -14.14
C MET A 491 23.66 19.42 -14.01
N ILE A 492 24.42 19.55 -15.10
CA ILE A 492 25.70 20.28 -15.10
C ILE A 492 25.47 21.75 -14.74
N ASP A 493 24.47 22.39 -15.37
CA ASP A 493 24.10 23.78 -15.08
C ASP A 493 23.72 23.97 -13.59
N GLU A 494 22.95 23.03 -13.03
CA GLU A 494 22.58 23.05 -11.61
C GLU A 494 23.81 22.98 -10.69
N ILE A 495 24.77 22.09 -10.99
CA ILE A 495 26.03 21.99 -10.24
C ILE A 495 26.82 23.30 -10.33
N LEU A 496 26.94 23.89 -11.52
CA LEU A 496 27.70 25.11 -11.73
C LEU A 496 27.14 26.28 -10.91
N VAL A 497 25.81 26.44 -10.91
CA VAL A 497 25.11 27.46 -10.11
C VAL A 497 25.26 27.17 -8.62
N THR A 498 25.02 25.92 -8.18
CA THR A 498 25.15 25.51 -6.77
C THR A 498 26.56 25.77 -6.23
N ASN A 499 27.60 25.44 -6.98
CA ASN A 499 28.98 25.67 -6.57
C ASN A 499 29.35 27.17 -6.51
N ALA A 500 28.77 27.99 -7.40
CA ALA A 500 28.94 29.44 -7.36
C ALA A 500 28.28 30.05 -6.11
N MET A 501 27.11 29.53 -5.70
CA MET A 501 26.41 29.95 -4.48
C MET A 501 27.20 29.57 -3.22
N ALA A 502 27.69 28.33 -3.13
CA ALA A 502 28.48 27.85 -1.99
C ALA A 502 29.80 28.62 -1.79
N GLY A 503 30.34 29.22 -2.85
CA GLY A 503 31.53 30.08 -2.80
C GLY A 503 31.31 31.46 -2.17
N ARG A 504 30.06 31.95 -2.07
CA ARG A 504 29.72 33.25 -1.46
C ARG A 504 29.55 33.07 0.06
N LYS A 505 30.66 33.04 0.81
CA LYS A 505 30.66 32.93 2.28
C LYS A 505 29.95 34.15 2.93
N GLY A 506 28.75 33.95 3.45
CA GLY A 506 28.05 34.93 4.29
C GLY A 506 26.74 34.38 4.87
N LEU A 507 26.66 34.33 6.20
CA LEU A 507 25.51 33.95 7.06
C LEU A 507 24.91 32.53 6.93
N LEU A 508 24.90 31.92 5.74
CA LEU A 508 24.24 30.63 5.48
C LEU A 508 25.03 29.40 5.97
N SER A 509 26.33 29.51 6.23
CA SER A 509 27.12 28.42 6.80
C SER A 509 26.83 28.14 8.28
N PHE A 510 26.04 28.99 8.95
CA PHE A 510 25.72 28.88 10.38
C PHE A 510 24.39 28.15 10.66
N LEU A 511 23.48 28.08 9.69
CA LEU A 511 22.17 27.42 9.81
C LEU A 511 22.21 26.09 9.05
N GLY A 512 22.88 25.10 9.64
CA GLY A 512 22.97 23.76 9.07
C GLY A 512 21.58 23.12 8.84
N GLY A 513 21.41 22.48 7.68
CA GLY A 513 20.28 21.57 7.44
C GLY A 513 19.81 21.44 5.99
N PHE A 514 19.99 22.46 5.13
CA PHE A 514 19.61 22.37 3.72
C PHE A 514 20.84 22.09 2.85
N GLY A 515 20.80 21.01 2.08
CA GLY A 515 21.94 20.41 1.37
C GLY A 515 22.50 21.22 0.18
N THR A 516 22.96 22.45 0.39
CA THR A 516 23.79 23.17 -0.58
C THR A 516 25.28 22.99 -0.27
N GLY A 517 25.68 21.74 -0.01
CA GLY A 517 27.09 21.36 -0.01
C GLY A 517 27.67 21.57 -1.40
N GLU A 518 28.90 22.07 -1.49
CA GLU A 518 29.56 22.30 -2.77
C GLU A 518 29.77 20.97 -3.52
N ARG A 519 29.12 20.79 -4.68
CA ARG A 519 29.17 19.59 -5.55
C ARG A 519 30.38 19.63 -6.49
N ARG A 520 31.56 20.02 -6.01
CA ARG A 520 32.80 20.07 -6.81
C ARG A 520 33.21 18.68 -7.32
N GLU A 521 33.03 17.67 -6.48
CA GLU A 521 33.42 16.30 -6.81
C GLU A 521 32.56 15.74 -7.93
N ASP A 522 31.24 15.98 -7.91
CA ASP A 522 30.34 15.58 -9.00
C ASP A 522 30.76 16.23 -10.33
N PHE A 523 31.09 17.53 -10.33
CA PHE A 523 31.59 18.21 -11.54
C PHE A 523 32.89 17.59 -12.06
N ARG A 524 33.83 17.28 -11.16
CA ARG A 524 35.10 16.63 -11.50
C ARG A 524 34.87 15.26 -12.13
N ILE A 525 33.95 14.47 -11.58
CA ILE A 525 33.58 13.16 -12.11
C ILE A 525 32.95 13.31 -13.50
N VAL A 526 31.97 14.19 -13.68
CA VAL A 526 31.34 14.43 -14.99
C VAL A 526 32.37 14.78 -16.05
N ARG A 527 33.33 15.67 -15.73
CA ARG A 527 34.41 16.03 -16.65
C ARG A 527 35.23 14.82 -17.09
N LEU A 528 35.66 13.98 -16.14
CA LEU A 528 36.42 12.77 -16.44
C LEU A 528 35.62 11.74 -17.23
N GLU A 529 34.33 11.62 -16.95
CA GLU A 529 33.42 10.70 -17.63
C GLU A 529 33.13 11.16 -19.07
N LEU A 530 32.96 12.46 -19.32
CA LEU A 530 32.78 13.02 -20.66
C LEU A 530 34.03 12.86 -21.54
N GLU A 531 35.23 13.04 -20.97
CA GLU A 531 36.50 12.79 -21.67
C GLU A 531 36.69 11.31 -22.00
N ALA A 532 36.24 10.43 -21.11
CA ALA A 532 36.28 9.00 -21.33
C ALA A 532 35.29 8.50 -22.39
N LEU A 533 34.30 9.31 -22.77
CA LEU A 533 33.29 9.03 -23.78
C LEU A 533 33.53 9.84 -25.06
N LYS A 534 34.80 10.13 -25.38
CA LYS A 534 35.19 10.92 -26.56
C LYS A 534 34.79 10.28 -27.89
N GLU A 535 34.57 8.97 -27.93
CA GLU A 535 34.09 8.28 -29.13
C GLU A 535 32.61 8.56 -29.48
N TYR A 536 31.86 9.23 -28.60
CA TYR A 536 30.46 9.63 -28.82
C TYR A 536 30.37 11.13 -29.16
N PRO A 537 30.28 11.51 -30.45
CA PRO A 537 30.28 12.91 -30.88
C PRO A 537 29.05 13.69 -30.36
N GLU A 538 27.96 13.01 -30.05
CA GLU A 538 26.73 13.62 -29.52
C GLU A 538 26.98 14.31 -28.16
N LEU A 539 28.02 13.89 -27.43
CA LEU A 539 28.43 14.47 -26.15
C LEU A 539 29.41 15.65 -26.29
N ASP A 540 29.85 16.02 -27.50
CA ASP A 540 30.84 17.09 -27.72
C ASP A 540 30.38 18.44 -27.17
N ARG A 541 29.09 18.76 -27.32
CA ARG A 541 28.52 20.00 -26.77
C ARG A 541 28.68 20.05 -25.24
N LEU A 542 28.49 18.93 -24.53
CA LEU A 542 28.66 18.84 -23.08
C LEU A 542 30.14 18.92 -22.67
N ARG A 543 31.05 18.30 -23.44
CA ARG A 543 32.50 18.42 -23.24
C ARG A 543 32.94 19.88 -23.30
N THR A 544 32.50 20.60 -24.33
CA THR A 544 32.83 22.02 -24.49
C THR A 544 32.25 22.86 -23.36
N LEU A 545 31.00 22.62 -22.97
CA LEU A 545 30.39 23.30 -21.83
C LEU A 545 31.24 23.15 -20.56
N VAL A 546 31.60 21.92 -20.20
CA VAL A 546 32.40 21.64 -18.99
C VAL A 546 33.81 22.25 -19.09
N ALA A 547 34.40 22.29 -20.29
CA ALA A 547 35.68 22.95 -20.52
C ALA A 547 35.64 24.46 -20.31
N CYS A 548 34.52 25.13 -20.64
CA CYS A 548 34.34 26.56 -20.38
C CYS A 548 34.35 26.91 -18.88
N PHE A 549 33.97 25.97 -18.00
CA PHE A 549 33.89 26.18 -16.55
C PHE A 549 34.98 25.39 -15.80
N ALA A 550 36.25 25.74 -16.03
CA ALA A 550 37.41 25.01 -15.48
C ALA A 550 37.41 24.82 -13.96
N THR A 551 36.81 25.75 -13.21
CA THR A 551 36.72 25.72 -11.73
C THR A 551 35.52 24.94 -11.20
N GLY A 552 34.66 24.41 -12.08
CA GLY A 552 33.41 23.73 -11.70
C GLY A 552 32.39 24.64 -11.05
N ARG A 553 32.54 25.96 -11.25
CA ARG A 553 31.65 27.01 -10.75
C ARG A 553 31.19 27.86 -11.91
N TYR A 554 29.96 28.34 -11.83
CA TYR A 554 29.51 29.37 -12.74
C TYR A 554 30.40 30.62 -12.61
N THR A 555 30.94 31.08 -13.74
CA THR A 555 31.71 32.32 -13.89
C THR A 555 31.24 33.04 -15.14
N LYS A 556 31.30 34.37 -15.13
CA LYS A 556 30.92 35.17 -16.30
C LYS A 556 31.81 34.85 -17.49
N GLU A 557 33.11 34.70 -17.27
CA GLU A 557 34.09 34.36 -18.29
C GLU A 557 33.79 33.00 -18.92
N GLY A 558 33.50 31.98 -18.10
CA GLY A 558 33.12 30.66 -18.59
C GLY A 558 31.82 30.69 -19.40
N PHE A 559 30.81 31.42 -18.93
CA PHE A 559 29.56 31.55 -19.66
C PHE A 559 29.73 32.29 -21.00
N LEU A 560 30.53 33.36 -21.04
CA LEU A 560 30.85 34.04 -22.31
C LEU A 560 31.63 33.12 -23.27
N GLY A 561 32.52 32.28 -22.76
CA GLY A 561 33.19 31.24 -23.54
C GLY A 561 32.22 30.22 -24.12
N TRP A 562 31.22 29.80 -23.34
CA TRP A 562 30.15 28.91 -23.80
C TRP A 562 29.29 29.56 -24.89
N LEU A 563 28.91 30.83 -24.72
CA LEU A 563 28.17 31.59 -25.74
C LEU A 563 28.97 31.77 -27.03
N ALA A 564 30.28 32.00 -26.93
CA ALA A 564 31.16 32.08 -28.09
C ALA A 564 31.23 30.74 -28.84
N TYR A 565 31.25 29.62 -28.12
CA TYR A 565 31.15 28.30 -28.73
C TYR A 565 29.80 28.09 -29.42
N LEU A 566 28.68 28.37 -28.74
CA LEU A 566 27.35 28.25 -29.34
C LEU A 566 27.23 29.10 -30.61
N ARG A 567 27.79 30.32 -30.60
CA ARG A 567 27.84 31.20 -31.77
C ARG A 567 28.65 30.65 -32.93
N SER A 568 29.71 29.89 -32.64
CA SER A 568 30.51 29.23 -33.68
C SER A 568 29.78 28.07 -34.37
N GLN A 569 28.67 27.60 -33.80
CA GLN A 569 27.79 26.62 -34.42
C GLN A 569 26.85 27.31 -35.43
N SER A 570 26.55 26.65 -36.54
CA SER A 570 25.76 27.21 -37.64
C SER A 570 24.30 27.54 -37.29
N ASP A 571 23.79 27.03 -36.17
CA ASP A 571 22.42 27.15 -35.66
C ASP A 571 22.24 28.28 -34.61
N TRP A 572 23.29 29.05 -34.29
CA TRP A 572 23.25 30.12 -33.28
C TRP A 572 22.04 31.06 -33.35
N PRO A 573 21.63 31.59 -34.53
CA PRO A 573 20.50 32.50 -34.59
C PRO A 573 19.19 31.84 -34.13
N GLU A 574 18.97 30.57 -34.47
CA GLU A 574 17.76 29.83 -34.06
C GLU A 574 17.80 29.40 -32.59
N MET A 575 18.99 29.16 -32.04
CA MET A 575 19.18 28.78 -30.63
C MET A 575 18.95 29.94 -29.66
N LEU A 576 19.14 31.19 -30.11
CA LEU A 576 19.15 32.36 -29.22
C LEU A 576 17.82 32.62 -28.48
N PRO A 577 16.64 32.60 -29.15
CA PRO A 577 15.38 32.74 -28.44
C PRO A 577 15.09 31.56 -27.50
N ALA A 578 15.52 30.35 -27.86
CA ALA A 578 15.35 29.17 -27.01
C ALA A 578 16.16 29.28 -25.71
N GLU A 579 17.40 29.76 -25.79
CA GLU A 579 18.26 29.96 -24.62
C GLU A 579 17.75 31.08 -23.70
N LEU A 580 17.28 32.20 -24.26
CA LEU A 580 16.62 33.25 -23.48
C LEU A 580 15.35 32.75 -22.80
N ARG A 581 14.50 32.01 -23.53
CA ARG A 581 13.28 31.42 -22.98
C ARG A 581 13.59 30.47 -21.83
N ARG A 582 14.64 29.65 -21.97
CA ARG A 582 15.12 28.74 -20.93
C ARG A 582 15.51 29.50 -19.66
N LEU A 583 16.30 30.56 -19.79
CA LEU A 583 16.74 31.37 -18.64
C LEU A 583 15.58 32.09 -17.96
N PHE A 584 14.65 32.69 -18.72
CA PHE A 584 13.46 33.33 -18.16
C PHE A 584 12.55 32.33 -17.46
N HIS A 585 12.27 31.18 -18.09
CA HIS A 585 11.46 30.14 -17.47
C HIS A 585 12.07 29.60 -16.17
N ARG A 586 13.40 29.42 -16.12
CA ARG A 586 14.10 29.03 -14.89
C ARG A 586 14.00 30.09 -13.80
N ARG A 587 14.03 31.36 -14.18
CA ARG A 587 13.89 32.50 -13.26
C ARG A 587 12.46 32.59 -12.70
N ASP A 588 11.45 32.35 -13.51
CA ASP A 588 10.04 32.42 -13.11
C ASP A 588 9.63 31.22 -12.23
N ASN A 589 10.29 30.06 -12.38
CA ASN A 589 10.00 28.81 -11.67
C ASN A 589 10.98 28.49 -10.53
N VAL A 590 11.69 29.48 -9.98
CA VAL A 590 12.47 29.25 -8.75
C VAL A 590 11.48 29.04 -7.59
N ASP A 591 11.43 27.82 -7.03
CA ASP A 591 10.51 27.42 -5.93
C ASP A 591 10.55 28.37 -4.72
N GLU A 592 9.37 28.61 -4.11
CA GLU A 592 9.10 29.54 -2.99
C GLU A 592 9.66 29.04 -1.63
N GLY A 593 10.97 28.80 -1.56
CA GLY A 593 11.69 28.53 -0.31
C GLY A 593 12.31 29.82 0.29
N PRO A 594 12.13 30.12 1.59
CA PRO A 594 12.39 31.45 2.16
C PRO A 594 13.87 31.87 2.28
N LEU A 595 14.86 31.03 1.96
CA LEU A 595 16.28 31.30 2.25
C LEU A 595 17.27 31.11 1.07
N SER A 596 16.87 30.47 -0.04
CA SER A 596 17.69 30.31 -1.27
C SER A 596 17.40 31.36 -2.36
N PHE A 597 16.33 32.14 -2.19
CA PHE A 597 15.74 33.03 -3.21
C PHE A 597 16.71 34.10 -3.75
N GLY A 598 17.36 34.87 -2.88
CA GLY A 598 18.12 36.07 -3.32
C GLY A 598 19.39 35.77 -4.11
N ILE A 599 20.05 34.64 -3.85
CA ILE A 599 21.35 34.31 -4.46
C ILE A 599 21.15 33.58 -5.79
N ALA A 600 20.18 32.66 -5.88
CA ALA A 600 19.85 31.95 -7.11
C ALA A 600 19.29 32.90 -8.19
N LEU A 601 18.36 33.79 -7.82
CA LEU A 601 17.88 34.84 -8.73
C LEU A 601 19.01 35.77 -9.17
N GLY A 602 19.90 36.17 -8.25
CA GLY A 602 21.05 37.00 -8.59
C GLY A 602 21.99 36.33 -9.63
N CYS A 603 22.22 35.03 -9.51
CA CYS A 603 23.00 34.29 -10.50
C CYS A 603 22.30 34.24 -11.86
N LEU A 604 21.00 33.94 -11.91
CA LEU A 604 20.20 33.91 -13.15
C LEU A 604 20.14 35.28 -13.82
N ASP A 605 19.92 36.35 -13.04
CA ASP A 605 19.93 37.73 -13.54
C ASP A 605 21.31 38.11 -14.12
N GLU A 606 22.41 37.65 -13.52
CA GLU A 606 23.76 37.78 -14.07
C GLU A 606 23.93 37.01 -15.40
N GLN A 607 23.36 35.81 -15.55
CA GLN A 607 23.41 35.04 -16.81
C GLN A 607 22.62 35.75 -17.92
N ILE A 608 21.39 36.18 -17.61
CA ILE A 608 20.53 36.92 -18.55
C ILE A 608 21.25 38.21 -18.98
N SER A 609 21.83 38.96 -18.03
CA SER A 609 22.57 40.19 -18.33
C SER A 609 23.81 39.93 -19.19
N ALA A 610 24.56 38.86 -18.92
CA ALA A 610 25.73 38.46 -19.70
C ALA A 610 25.35 38.04 -21.14
N LEU A 611 24.28 37.26 -21.30
CA LEU A 611 23.73 36.87 -22.60
C LEU A 611 23.29 38.09 -23.40
N LEU A 612 22.51 38.99 -22.81
CA LEU A 612 22.07 40.22 -23.48
C LEU A 612 23.25 41.13 -23.85
N GLY A 613 24.26 41.21 -22.99
CA GLY A 613 25.52 41.90 -23.29
C GLY A 613 26.27 41.28 -24.47
N PHE A 614 26.33 39.95 -24.55
CA PHE A 614 26.95 39.21 -25.64
C PHE A 614 26.20 39.42 -26.97
N ILE A 615 24.86 39.32 -26.96
CA ILE A 615 24.00 39.61 -28.13
C ILE A 615 24.24 41.05 -28.61
N LYS A 616 24.31 42.01 -27.68
CA LYS A 616 24.58 43.41 -28.01
C LYS A 616 25.93 43.58 -28.70
N GLN A 617 26.98 42.88 -28.26
CA GLN A 617 28.31 42.93 -28.89
C GLN A 617 28.32 42.29 -30.29
N HIS A 618 27.48 41.27 -30.50
CA HIS A 618 27.38 40.53 -31.76
C HIS A 618 26.13 40.85 -32.56
N SER A 619 25.63 42.09 -32.46
CA SER A 619 24.38 42.49 -33.14
C SER A 619 24.43 42.36 -34.67
N ALA A 620 25.62 42.27 -35.27
CA ALA A 620 25.75 42.02 -36.71
C ALA A 620 25.08 40.71 -37.15
N ASP A 621 24.97 39.71 -36.26
CA ASP A 621 24.33 38.42 -36.55
C ASP A 621 22.84 38.57 -36.94
N PHE A 622 22.19 39.66 -36.52
CA PHE A 622 20.79 39.95 -36.88
C PHE A 622 20.59 40.28 -38.37
N GLN A 623 21.66 40.58 -39.10
CA GLN A 623 21.59 40.83 -40.55
C GLN A 623 21.19 39.57 -41.31
N THR A 624 21.60 38.40 -40.82
CA THR A 624 21.41 37.08 -41.46
C THR A 624 20.41 36.18 -40.72
N MET A 625 19.93 36.59 -39.55
CA MET A 625 19.00 35.81 -38.71
C MET A 625 17.58 35.81 -39.29
N ASP A 626 16.83 34.73 -39.12
CA ASP A 626 15.42 34.70 -39.53
C ASP A 626 14.57 35.75 -38.79
N LEU A 627 13.69 36.44 -39.51
CA LEU A 627 12.80 37.47 -38.96
C LEU A 627 11.88 36.92 -37.88
N ALA A 628 11.44 35.66 -37.99
CA ALA A 628 10.62 35.01 -36.96
C ALA A 628 11.39 34.85 -35.63
N ALA A 629 12.67 34.49 -35.70
CA ALA A 629 13.53 34.38 -34.53
C ALA A 629 13.81 35.76 -33.89
N ILE A 630 14.00 36.80 -34.70
CA ILE A 630 14.12 38.19 -34.22
C ILE A 630 12.83 38.63 -33.52
N GLN A 631 11.66 38.34 -34.11
CA GLN A 631 10.38 38.67 -33.53
C GLN A 631 10.15 37.97 -32.18
N GLU A 632 10.50 36.68 -32.07
CA GLU A 632 10.38 35.95 -30.80
C GLU A 632 11.34 36.49 -29.75
N LEU A 633 12.57 36.86 -30.12
CA LEU A 633 13.50 37.53 -29.21
C LEU A 633 12.91 38.84 -28.67
N ILE A 634 12.33 39.68 -29.53
CA ILE A 634 11.65 40.91 -29.12
C ILE A 634 10.48 40.61 -28.18
N ARG A 635 9.69 39.57 -28.46
CA ARG A 635 8.57 39.13 -27.61
C ARG A 635 9.04 38.71 -26.21
N LEU A 636 10.09 37.90 -26.13
CA LEU A 636 10.67 37.42 -24.87
C LEU A 636 11.22 38.58 -24.04
N LEU A 637 11.91 39.53 -24.68
CA LEU A 637 12.37 40.75 -24.03
C LEU A 637 11.20 41.59 -23.51
N THR A 638 10.14 41.76 -24.32
CA THR A 638 8.93 42.52 -23.96
C THR A 638 8.22 41.97 -22.73
N ALA A 639 8.12 40.64 -22.64
CA ALA A 639 7.49 39.96 -21.50
C ALA A 639 8.27 40.17 -20.18
N ASN A 640 9.55 40.57 -20.25
CA ASN A 640 10.46 40.70 -19.12
C ASN A 640 10.94 42.16 -18.96
N GLU A 641 10.01 43.09 -18.68
CA GLU A 641 10.25 44.55 -18.69
C GLU A 641 11.43 45.02 -17.82
N GLN A 642 11.78 44.29 -16.75
CA GLN A 642 12.91 44.59 -15.88
C GLN A 642 14.25 44.64 -16.65
N PHE A 643 14.46 43.73 -17.61
CA PHE A 643 15.69 43.69 -18.40
C PHE A 643 15.66 44.66 -19.59
N ILE A 644 14.49 45.07 -20.07
CA ILE A 644 14.36 45.98 -21.21
C ILE A 644 15.01 47.35 -20.93
N ARG A 645 14.86 47.87 -19.71
CA ARG A 645 15.32 49.23 -19.34
C ARG A 645 16.81 49.42 -19.63
N ASP A 646 17.61 48.39 -19.37
CA ASP A 646 19.06 48.41 -19.57
C ASP A 646 19.50 48.00 -20.99
N GLN A 647 18.56 47.52 -21.82
CA GLN A 647 18.82 47.02 -23.18
C GLN A 647 18.33 47.94 -24.31
N THR A 648 18.01 49.20 -24.02
CA THR A 648 17.57 50.20 -25.02
C THR A 648 18.53 50.27 -26.23
N ILE A 649 19.85 50.16 -26.01
CA ILE A 649 20.86 50.18 -27.08
C ILE A 649 20.77 48.93 -27.97
N LEU A 650 20.49 47.76 -27.40
CA LEU A 650 20.31 46.52 -28.16
C LEU A 650 19.06 46.63 -29.06
N LEU A 651 17.95 47.14 -28.52
CA LEU A 651 16.72 47.35 -29.29
C LEU A 651 16.93 48.34 -30.46
N ILE A 652 17.67 49.43 -30.25
CA ILE A 652 18.02 50.37 -31.32
C ILE A 652 18.86 49.69 -32.40
N ARG A 653 19.85 48.86 -32.02
CA ARG A 653 20.69 48.13 -32.99
C ARG A 653 19.86 47.15 -33.83
N ILE A 654 18.95 46.40 -33.21
CA ILE A 654 18.01 45.53 -33.92
C ILE A 654 17.14 46.37 -34.88
N GLY A 655 16.63 47.51 -34.42
CA GLY A 655 15.81 48.41 -35.24
C GLY A 655 16.52 48.94 -36.49
N ASN A 656 17.77 49.36 -36.36
CA ASN A 656 18.59 49.82 -37.48
C ASN A 656 18.89 48.68 -38.47
N ILE A 657 19.09 47.45 -37.99
CA ILE A 657 19.34 46.29 -38.85
C ILE A 657 18.08 45.87 -39.62
N LEU A 658 16.91 45.91 -38.97
CA LEU A 658 15.62 45.67 -39.64
C LEU A 658 15.35 46.74 -40.71
N GLU A 659 15.74 48.00 -40.47
CA GLU A 659 15.65 49.07 -41.46
C GLU A 659 16.58 48.82 -42.66
N GLN A 660 17.81 48.38 -42.40
CA GLN A 660 18.76 47.99 -43.47
C GLN A 660 18.23 46.83 -44.31
N ARG A 661 17.63 45.81 -43.68
CA ARG A 661 17.03 44.66 -44.40
C ARG A 661 15.80 45.06 -45.21
N LEU A 662 14.98 45.95 -44.68
CA LEU A 662 13.85 46.54 -45.42
C LEU A 662 14.34 47.32 -46.65
N GLN A 663 15.38 48.13 -46.50
CA GLN A 663 16.02 48.86 -47.60
C GLN A 663 16.67 47.91 -48.62
N ALA A 664 17.13 46.73 -48.19
CA ALA A 664 17.65 45.67 -49.05
C ALA A 664 16.57 44.82 -49.74
N GLY A 665 15.28 45.11 -49.53
CA GLY A 665 14.16 44.49 -50.24
C GLY A 665 13.34 43.47 -49.44
N GLU A 666 13.66 43.25 -48.16
CA GLU A 666 12.94 42.29 -47.31
C GLU A 666 11.72 42.96 -46.65
N ALA A 667 10.59 42.97 -47.35
CA ALA A 667 9.37 43.68 -46.93
C ALA A 667 8.82 43.23 -45.55
N GLU A 668 9.00 41.96 -45.19
CA GLU A 668 8.53 41.40 -43.91
C GLU A 668 9.22 42.01 -42.69
N ALA A 669 10.43 42.58 -42.86
CA ALA A 669 11.16 43.27 -41.78
C ALA A 669 10.37 44.47 -41.22
N ALA A 670 9.52 45.10 -42.04
CA ALA A 670 8.65 46.20 -41.60
C ALA A 670 7.64 45.76 -40.53
N THR A 671 7.17 44.51 -40.58
CA THR A 671 6.22 43.96 -39.61
C THR A 671 6.89 43.78 -38.25
N VAL A 672 8.10 43.22 -38.23
CA VAL A 672 8.90 43.06 -37.00
C VAL A 672 9.31 44.43 -36.43
N GLN A 673 9.67 45.39 -37.29
CA GLN A 673 10.01 46.75 -36.89
C GLN A 673 8.84 47.48 -36.20
N LYS A 674 7.59 47.28 -36.68
CA LYS A 674 6.39 47.85 -36.02
C LYS A 674 6.21 47.36 -34.58
N VAL A 675 6.56 46.11 -34.28
CA VAL A 675 6.50 45.53 -32.93
C VAL A 675 7.58 46.14 -32.02
N LEU A 676 8.75 46.45 -32.59
CA LEU A 676 9.91 46.99 -31.87
C LEU A 676 9.78 48.49 -31.52
N LEU A 677 9.21 49.30 -32.41
CA LEU A 677 9.15 50.77 -32.27
C LEU A 677 8.53 51.29 -30.95
N PRO A 678 7.43 50.73 -30.43
CA PRO A 678 6.87 51.13 -29.13
C PRO A 678 7.83 50.87 -27.95
N LEU A 679 8.65 49.82 -28.04
CA LEU A 679 9.60 49.41 -27.00
C LEU A 679 10.83 50.32 -26.94
N ILE A 680 11.24 50.89 -28.09
CA ILE A 680 12.30 51.90 -28.16
C ILE A 680 11.81 53.25 -27.60
N LYS A 681 10.53 53.57 -27.76
CA LYS A 681 9.94 54.86 -27.32
C LYS A 681 9.66 54.93 -25.81
N LYS A 682 9.24 53.82 -25.17
CA LYS A 682 8.94 53.75 -23.72
C LYS A 682 10.09 54.23 -22.78
N PRO A 683 11.38 53.89 -22.99
CA PRO A 683 12.50 54.34 -22.13
C PRO A 683 12.96 55.78 -22.38
N ALA A 684 12.66 56.36 -23.56
CA ALA A 684 13.14 57.69 -23.93
C ALA A 684 12.45 58.83 -23.17
N GLU A 685 11.23 58.60 -22.67
CA GLU A 685 10.44 59.58 -21.91
C GLU A 685 10.84 59.66 -20.42
N ALA A 686 11.65 58.73 -19.91
CA ALA A 686 12.02 58.61 -18.49
C ALA A 686 13.38 59.22 -18.09
N ARG A 687 14.04 60.03 -18.95
CA ARG A 687 15.26 60.76 -18.56
C ARG A 687 14.91 61.98 -17.68
N PRO A 688 15.51 62.16 -16.49
CA PRO A 688 15.21 63.30 -15.63
C PRO A 688 15.74 64.60 -16.27
N LYS A 689 14.84 65.57 -16.47
CA LYS A 689 15.20 66.94 -16.85
C LYS A 689 16.05 67.57 -15.74
N GLY A 690 17.15 68.21 -16.13
CA GLY A 690 18.23 68.70 -15.28
C GLY A 690 17.81 69.48 -14.04
N ARG A 691 18.55 69.22 -12.94
CA ARG A 691 18.45 69.92 -11.66
C ARG A 691 18.93 71.37 -11.85
N LYS A 692 18.03 72.34 -11.81
CA LYS A 692 18.38 73.76 -11.72
C LYS A 692 19.08 74.01 -10.37
N SER A 693 20.35 74.38 -10.44
CA SER A 693 21.13 74.96 -9.34
C SER A 693 20.37 76.13 -8.72
N ARG A 694 19.94 75.98 -7.46
CA ARG A 694 19.41 77.07 -6.66
C ARG A 694 20.54 77.60 -5.78
N ARG A 695 21.05 78.78 -6.17
CA ARG A 695 21.97 79.64 -5.43
C ARG A 695 21.54 79.75 -3.97
N SER A 696 22.51 79.58 -3.07
CA SER A 696 22.42 80.02 -1.68
C SER A 696 22.29 81.54 -1.62
N ARG A 697 21.40 82.03 -0.76
CA ARG A 697 21.50 83.35 -0.17
C ARG A 697 21.03 83.28 1.28
N ARG A 698 22.04 83.38 2.15
CA ARG A 698 22.10 83.78 3.56
C ARG A 698 21.37 82.92 4.58
#